data_AF-A0A497SB07-F1
#
_entry.id   AF-A0A497SB07-F1
#
_cell.length_a   1.000
_cell.length_b   1.000
_cell.length_c   1.000
_cell.angle_alpha   90.00
_cell.angle_beta   90.00
_cell.angle_gamma   90.00
#
_symmetry.space_group_name_H-M   'P 1'
#
loop_
_entity.id
_entity.type
_entity.pdbx_description
1 polymer ?
#
loop_
_entity_poly.entity_id
_entity_poly.type
_entity_poly.pdbx_seq_one_letter_code
_entity_poly.pdbx_strand_id
1 'polypeptide(L)'
;YSGIFIDSKKYRILSVILLLSMPNISMGILSYQTSIFVISILLFIFYLTLNRNISYNRFIPLLILSVFILCFTHTGTYMFLLFFSVTCILIYGVLCREFNNRLFVLVLTVLFVYGITTSIFPYVHPQYIDKARLVITVGEFLSSKLYLPLAYDMSQLFYTRVFLDKSLIDIALWSGLIYGIAKLAIFLSIQMSKLLREIIPQTPLFAIPFIGGIRHISHSVFATPFWIGPIHTFFSLIALFRLNKETLSLLISILMVTILPGSQVTSYTGALREIFYLFLIIPITSSLGFIYLESKLRKFVNRRISLVLTSLFIFGIFSALLVMPIIGNMYYKPLISGSDVERSGLEWLRGIGNPDEGCTGLGYRHMINIYGNKEVPSSTTVHSGSEMKHFIRDLREIYFFNKGENNVRDIYSSFNVKYFILSDRVLRTFGAKREELTIHENKELDKIHSNDDFDIYQYIIPEYTLTHENITKGIVFNETCPEIKDAGVDFLIETPGYKIRLSKKSPSIKYLGSKEENLLGEGYLLDYLRISWYSREYLNKFADYVPSEMNFSTIIRGNQVIYKRILRNQNKTEKWATLIIKYQFYRDAIKNEMIIANDHLPVAMNLYLSTMTLTPLNYFTYKDWYGKKKERRVYPSEGYVRIKNKKFRSIFLHNKNKGIYMRYGNTAPCPSNIYYLGSIEYNYSSVNIDYRRFIQPGDSLHITRYISIGDENTTEKNVDRYLSVGLYPYPEGIVPLIITGYLERLNHSTEKELNSSFYVYRELKYANVAYTEGINMGNEEINKTIMNKLLSYGIDVIGYENFFYRFTDPLQIQKEKIGNMRRNARVYYNLNISGFIPKGLRYNLDTINASIDENITFIIATSVGPPIEEFNREGLRYPKIVYYHGNKTSLILLPVSNPTSSLLRPEYNIEDILSQWKSTIDSAIREDDLCIFLLRSTRIREYMNEILNLIEYAKSRGMTFTTPERIAEHFRLLQNIYATVSKDIDSVNIFIKNNNNRPVKGVTFRVTVPTIEWRCPYRAINGEITRIKREG
;
A
#
# COMPACT_ATOMS: atom_id res chain seq x y z
N TYR A 1 9.48 -44.27 -27.95
CA TYR A 1 8.23 -44.97 -27.62
C TYR A 1 7.62 -45.72 -28.82
N SER A 2 7.19 -45.06 -29.91
CA SER A 2 6.57 -45.74 -31.07
C SER A 2 7.43 -46.83 -31.73
N GLY A 3 8.76 -46.71 -31.66
CA GLY A 3 9.69 -47.74 -32.15
C GLY A 3 9.65 -49.09 -31.44
N ILE A 4 8.92 -49.23 -30.32
CA ILE A 4 8.63 -50.53 -29.69
C ILE A 4 7.60 -51.32 -30.51
N PHE A 5 6.70 -50.63 -31.22
CA PHE A 5 5.55 -51.24 -31.88
C PHE A 5 5.66 -51.24 -33.41
N ILE A 6 6.49 -50.38 -33.98
CA ILE A 6 6.60 -50.15 -35.42
C ILE A 6 8.07 -50.25 -35.82
N ASP A 7 8.40 -51.14 -36.74
CA ASP A 7 9.79 -51.35 -37.17
C ASP A 7 10.28 -50.27 -38.14
N SER A 8 9.42 -49.78 -39.03
CA SER A 8 9.78 -48.81 -40.07
C SER A 8 9.89 -47.37 -39.57
N LYS A 9 11.01 -46.71 -39.85
CA LYS A 9 11.27 -45.29 -39.52
C LYS A 9 10.21 -44.34 -40.09
N LYS A 10 9.75 -44.58 -41.33
CA LYS A 10 8.72 -43.75 -41.99
C LYS A 10 7.41 -43.76 -41.21
N TYR A 11 6.98 -44.92 -40.72
CA TYR A 11 5.73 -45.06 -39.98
C TYR A 11 5.85 -44.64 -38.52
N ARG A 12 7.05 -44.70 -37.93
CA ARG A 12 7.34 -44.05 -36.63
C ARG A 12 7.12 -42.55 -36.70
N ILE A 13 7.59 -41.88 -37.76
CA ILE A 13 7.36 -40.45 -37.98
C ILE A 13 5.86 -40.17 -38.17
N LEU A 14 5.15 -41.02 -38.91
CA LEU A 14 3.70 -40.90 -39.08
C LEU A 14 2.95 -40.95 -37.73
N SER A 15 3.35 -41.81 -36.80
CA SER A 15 2.74 -41.84 -35.45
C SER A 15 2.92 -40.52 -34.68
N VAL A 16 4.04 -39.81 -34.89
CA VAL A 16 4.28 -38.49 -34.27
C VAL A 16 3.41 -37.41 -34.94
N ILE A 17 3.29 -37.44 -36.26
CA ILE A 17 2.40 -36.54 -37.00
C ILE A 17 0.94 -36.74 -36.55
N LEU A 18 0.52 -38.00 -36.37
CA LEU A 18 -0.81 -38.34 -35.87
C LEU A 18 -1.01 -37.84 -34.43
N LEU A 19 -0.01 -37.96 -33.55
CA LEU A 19 -0.07 -37.41 -32.19
C LEU A 19 -0.26 -35.88 -32.19
N LEU A 20 0.55 -35.15 -32.96
CA LEU A 20 0.50 -33.69 -33.02
C LEU A 20 -0.76 -33.15 -33.70
N SER A 21 -1.42 -33.98 -34.51
CA SER A 21 -2.70 -33.65 -35.16
C SER A 21 -3.93 -34.09 -34.38
N MET A 22 -3.78 -34.70 -33.20
CA MET A 22 -4.92 -34.97 -32.32
C MET A 22 -5.43 -33.63 -31.74
N PRO A 23 -6.71 -33.25 -31.95
CA PRO A 23 -7.23 -31.94 -31.52
C PRO A 23 -7.01 -31.65 -30.03
N ASN A 24 -7.17 -32.65 -29.15
CA ASN A 24 -6.95 -32.50 -27.72
C ASN A 24 -5.47 -32.20 -27.36
N ILE A 25 -4.52 -32.77 -28.10
CA ILE A 25 -3.08 -32.50 -27.90
C ILE A 25 -2.73 -31.10 -28.41
N SER A 26 -3.21 -30.73 -29.61
CA SER A 26 -2.94 -29.41 -30.19
C SER A 26 -3.56 -28.28 -29.35
N MET A 27 -4.81 -28.44 -28.91
CA MET A 27 -5.49 -27.48 -28.02
C MET A 27 -4.84 -27.39 -26.65
N GLY A 28 -4.40 -28.54 -26.11
CA GLY A 28 -3.58 -28.56 -24.92
C GLY A 28 -2.36 -27.66 -25.10
N ILE A 29 -1.55 -27.90 -26.14
CA ILE A 29 -0.27 -27.17 -26.35
C ILE A 29 -0.50 -25.67 -26.43
N LEU A 30 -1.55 -25.24 -27.14
CA LEU A 30 -1.93 -23.83 -27.26
C LEU A 30 -2.41 -23.21 -25.93
N SER A 31 -2.98 -24.00 -25.04
CA SER A 31 -3.52 -23.55 -23.74
C SER A 31 -2.55 -23.70 -22.57
N TYR A 32 -1.28 -24.09 -22.81
CA TYR A 32 -0.23 -24.25 -21.79
C TYR A 32 -0.65 -25.11 -20.58
N GLN A 33 -1.46 -26.15 -20.78
CA GLN A 33 -1.93 -26.99 -19.68
C GLN A 33 -0.77 -27.78 -19.03
N THR A 34 -0.78 -27.84 -17.69
CA THR A 34 0.25 -28.53 -16.89
C THR A 34 0.39 -30.01 -17.24
N SER A 35 -0.69 -30.67 -17.69
CA SER A 35 -0.69 -32.07 -18.13
C SER A 35 0.26 -32.35 -19.30
N ILE A 36 0.58 -31.35 -20.11
CA ILE A 36 1.38 -31.50 -21.35
C ILE A 36 2.85 -31.63 -21.06
N PHE A 37 3.35 -30.84 -20.09
CA PHE A 37 4.73 -30.93 -19.63
C PHE A 37 5.05 -32.31 -19.06
N VAL A 38 4.03 -33.03 -18.58
CA VAL A 38 4.14 -34.34 -17.96
C VAL A 38 3.95 -35.49 -18.95
N ILE A 39 3.48 -35.23 -20.18
CA ILE A 39 3.33 -36.24 -21.25
C ILE A 39 4.66 -36.96 -21.52
N SER A 40 5.76 -36.20 -21.59
CA SER A 40 7.10 -36.75 -21.87
C SER A 40 7.54 -37.74 -20.78
N ILE A 41 7.29 -37.41 -19.52
CA ILE A 41 7.56 -38.26 -18.36
C ILE A 41 6.70 -39.52 -18.41
N LEU A 42 5.40 -39.38 -18.72
CA LEU A 42 4.50 -40.53 -18.85
C LEU A 42 4.92 -41.46 -19.99
N LEU A 43 5.23 -40.93 -21.18
CA LEU A 43 5.73 -41.71 -22.31
C LEU A 43 7.07 -42.40 -21.98
N PHE A 44 7.92 -41.75 -21.18
CA PHE A 44 9.17 -42.32 -20.72
C PHE A 44 8.95 -43.49 -19.75
N ILE A 45 8.02 -43.37 -18.80
CA ILE A 45 7.61 -44.47 -17.91
C ILE A 45 7.11 -45.66 -18.73
N PHE A 46 6.20 -45.44 -19.68
CA PHE A 46 5.70 -46.49 -20.56
C PHE A 46 6.81 -47.12 -21.42
N TYR A 47 7.76 -46.32 -21.92
CA TYR A 47 8.92 -46.81 -22.65
C TYR A 47 9.80 -47.72 -21.80
N LEU A 48 10.11 -47.33 -20.55
CA LEU A 48 10.89 -48.14 -19.61
C LEU A 48 10.21 -49.46 -19.30
N THR A 49 8.91 -49.44 -19.05
CA THR A 49 8.13 -50.63 -18.67
C THR A 49 7.98 -51.63 -19.82
N LEU A 50 7.80 -51.16 -21.06
CA LEU A 50 7.56 -52.03 -22.22
C LEU A 50 8.85 -52.49 -22.93
N ASN A 51 9.95 -51.73 -22.85
CA ASN A 51 11.17 -52.07 -23.58
C ASN A 51 12.00 -53.16 -22.89
N ARG A 52 11.84 -54.41 -23.31
CA ARG A 52 12.54 -55.59 -22.74
C ARG A 52 14.08 -55.56 -22.85
N ASN A 53 14.66 -54.69 -23.68
CA ASN A 53 16.11 -54.63 -23.90
C ASN A 53 16.88 -53.90 -22.78
N ILE A 54 16.20 -53.22 -21.85
CA ILE A 54 16.83 -52.49 -20.75
C ILE A 54 17.11 -53.45 -19.57
N SER A 55 18.32 -53.47 -19.02
CA SER A 55 18.65 -54.28 -17.84
C SER A 55 17.97 -53.77 -16.56
N TYR A 56 17.66 -54.67 -15.62
CA TYR A 56 16.98 -54.32 -14.36
C TYR A 56 17.71 -53.24 -13.54
N ASN A 57 19.05 -53.28 -13.53
CA ASN A 57 19.90 -52.31 -12.81
C ASN A 57 19.74 -50.87 -13.33
N ARG A 58 19.35 -50.69 -14.59
CA ARG A 58 19.04 -49.36 -15.17
C ARG A 58 17.54 -49.05 -15.11
N PHE A 59 16.70 -50.07 -15.31
CA PHE A 59 15.25 -49.93 -15.32
C PHE A 59 14.68 -49.43 -13.98
N ILE A 60 15.05 -50.06 -12.85
CA ILE A 60 14.49 -49.75 -11.53
C ILE A 60 14.76 -48.29 -11.10
N PRO A 61 16.01 -47.78 -11.09
CA PRO A 61 16.27 -46.41 -10.63
C PRO A 61 15.62 -45.36 -11.54
N LEU A 62 15.63 -45.57 -12.87
CA LEU A 62 14.98 -44.65 -13.81
C LEU A 62 13.46 -44.63 -13.63
N LEU A 63 12.84 -45.78 -13.34
CA LEU A 63 11.41 -45.88 -13.09
C LEU A 63 11.02 -45.16 -11.80
N ILE A 64 11.76 -45.39 -10.70
CA ILE A 64 11.51 -44.73 -9.40
C ILE A 64 11.61 -43.21 -9.56
N LEU A 65 12.68 -42.71 -10.20
CA LEU A 65 12.87 -41.28 -10.42
C LEU A 65 11.72 -40.67 -11.24
N SER A 66 11.32 -41.34 -12.32
CA SER A 66 10.25 -40.84 -13.20
C SER A 66 8.89 -40.82 -12.52
N VAL A 67 8.57 -41.86 -11.75
CA VAL A 67 7.33 -41.96 -10.97
C VAL A 67 7.33 -40.95 -9.81
N PHE A 68 8.47 -40.69 -9.18
CA PHE A 68 8.62 -39.66 -8.14
C PHE A 68 8.36 -38.26 -8.69
N ILE A 69 9.00 -37.90 -9.81
CA ILE A 69 8.75 -36.61 -10.48
C ILE A 69 7.27 -36.50 -10.83
N LEU A 70 6.66 -37.56 -11.37
CA LEU A 70 5.24 -37.59 -11.70
C LEU A 70 4.35 -37.37 -10.45
N CYS A 71 4.68 -38.03 -9.34
CA CYS A 71 3.98 -37.94 -8.07
C CYS A 71 3.98 -36.50 -7.53
N PHE A 72 5.10 -35.80 -7.67
CA PHE A 72 5.27 -34.44 -7.18
C PHE A 72 4.64 -33.38 -8.10
N THR A 73 4.63 -33.64 -9.42
CA THR A 73 4.26 -32.63 -10.42
C THR A 73 2.79 -32.66 -10.83
N HIS A 74 2.14 -33.83 -10.93
CA HIS A 74 0.77 -33.89 -11.44
C HIS A 74 -0.03 -35.11 -10.96
N THR A 75 -0.85 -34.90 -9.91
CA THR A 75 -1.72 -35.90 -9.28
C THR A 75 -2.66 -36.61 -10.24
N GLY A 76 -3.20 -35.91 -11.25
CA GLY A 76 -4.13 -36.53 -12.22
C GLY A 76 -3.49 -37.63 -13.06
N THR A 77 -2.29 -37.38 -13.57
CA THR A 77 -1.56 -38.34 -14.41
C THR A 77 -1.01 -39.48 -13.56
N TYR A 78 -0.64 -39.18 -12.32
CA TYR A 78 -0.24 -40.19 -11.37
C TYR A 78 -1.36 -41.19 -11.05
N MET A 79 -2.57 -40.69 -10.75
CA MET A 79 -3.73 -41.55 -10.50
C MET A 79 -4.08 -42.39 -11.74
N PHE A 80 -4.04 -41.79 -12.93
CA PHE A 80 -4.17 -42.54 -14.19
C PHE A 80 -3.14 -43.68 -14.28
N LEU A 81 -1.86 -43.41 -13.99
CA LEU A 81 -0.79 -44.41 -14.04
C LEU A 81 -1.03 -45.55 -13.04
N LEU A 82 -1.51 -45.24 -11.83
CA LEU A 82 -1.88 -46.25 -10.84
C LEU A 82 -2.98 -47.18 -11.38
N PHE A 83 -4.13 -46.63 -11.77
CA PHE A 83 -5.24 -47.42 -12.30
C PHE A 83 -4.81 -48.21 -13.55
N PHE A 84 -4.09 -47.56 -14.47
CA PHE A 84 -3.55 -48.21 -15.66
C PHE A 84 -2.65 -49.39 -15.30
N SER A 85 -1.70 -49.22 -14.38
CA SER A 85 -0.74 -50.28 -14.04
C SER A 85 -1.43 -51.52 -13.46
N VAL A 86 -2.43 -51.33 -12.59
CA VAL A 86 -3.22 -52.41 -11.98
C VAL A 86 -4.13 -53.07 -13.01
N THR A 87 -4.85 -52.30 -13.83
CA THR A 87 -5.72 -52.87 -14.86
C THR A 87 -4.91 -53.59 -15.95
N CYS A 88 -3.76 -53.05 -16.34
CA CYS A 88 -2.89 -53.60 -17.37
C CYS A 88 -2.26 -54.92 -16.97
N ILE A 89 -1.81 -55.07 -15.71
CA ILE A 89 -1.24 -56.36 -15.26
C ILE A 89 -2.31 -57.47 -15.27
N LEU A 90 -3.56 -57.15 -14.92
CA LEU A 90 -4.67 -58.10 -14.94
C LEU A 90 -5.05 -58.50 -16.37
N ILE A 91 -5.25 -57.52 -17.26
CA ILE A 91 -5.62 -57.79 -18.66
C ILE A 91 -4.49 -58.50 -19.40
N TYR A 92 -3.23 -58.12 -19.16
CA TYR A 92 -2.07 -58.82 -19.71
C TYR A 92 -2.05 -60.29 -19.24
N GLY A 93 -2.30 -60.55 -17.96
CA GLY A 93 -2.39 -61.90 -17.41
C GLY A 93 -3.49 -62.74 -18.07
N VAL A 94 -4.66 -62.16 -18.33
CA VAL A 94 -5.78 -62.86 -18.99
C VAL A 94 -5.51 -63.13 -20.48
N LEU A 95 -4.97 -62.17 -21.23
CA LEU A 95 -4.79 -62.28 -22.68
C LEU A 95 -3.51 -63.02 -23.08
N CYS A 96 -2.40 -62.73 -22.41
CA CYS A 96 -1.09 -63.31 -22.71
C CYS A 96 -0.82 -64.60 -21.92
N ARG A 97 -1.58 -64.87 -20.84
CA ARG A 97 -1.42 -66.04 -19.94
C ARG A 97 -0.05 -66.13 -19.28
N GLU A 98 0.64 -64.99 -19.19
CA GLU A 98 1.96 -64.86 -18.59
C GLU A 98 1.96 -63.70 -17.60
N PHE A 99 2.78 -63.82 -16.57
CA PHE A 99 2.94 -62.75 -15.58
C PHE A 99 4.06 -61.79 -16.01
N ASN A 100 3.74 -60.50 -16.16
CA ASN A 100 4.72 -59.49 -16.57
C ASN A 100 5.38 -58.84 -15.34
N ASN A 101 6.60 -59.27 -15.03
CA ASN A 101 7.38 -58.77 -13.90
C ASN A 101 7.59 -57.24 -13.93
N ARG A 102 7.75 -56.63 -15.12
CA ARG A 102 7.99 -55.18 -15.22
C ARG A 102 6.74 -54.34 -14.95
N LEU A 103 5.57 -54.82 -15.37
CA LEU A 103 4.30 -54.19 -15.02
C LEU A 103 4.04 -54.28 -13.51
N PHE A 104 4.41 -55.39 -12.88
CA PHE A 104 4.31 -55.53 -11.43
C PHE A 104 5.28 -54.60 -10.69
N VAL A 105 6.52 -54.48 -11.15
CA VAL A 105 7.49 -53.51 -10.60
C VAL A 105 6.96 -52.08 -10.75
N LEU A 106 6.23 -51.75 -11.82
CA LEU A 106 5.56 -50.44 -11.96
C LEU A 106 4.47 -50.25 -10.89
N VAL A 107 3.60 -51.23 -10.65
CA VAL A 107 2.57 -51.17 -9.58
C VAL A 107 3.22 -50.93 -8.22
N LEU A 108 4.25 -51.70 -7.86
CA LEU A 108 5.02 -51.52 -6.62
C LEU A 108 5.61 -50.11 -6.54
N THR A 109 6.27 -49.67 -7.62
CA THR A 109 6.92 -48.36 -7.65
C THR A 109 5.91 -47.24 -7.43
N VAL A 110 4.74 -47.29 -8.07
CA VAL A 110 3.69 -46.29 -7.87
C VAL A 110 3.23 -46.33 -6.41
N LEU A 111 2.78 -47.46 -5.86
CA LEU A 111 2.25 -47.50 -4.49
C LEU A 111 3.26 -47.06 -3.42
N PHE A 112 4.52 -47.51 -3.50
CA PHE A 112 5.55 -47.14 -2.51
C PHE A 112 6.02 -45.68 -2.65
N VAL A 113 6.18 -45.18 -3.89
CA VAL A 113 6.54 -43.77 -4.10
C VAL A 113 5.45 -42.86 -3.57
N TYR A 114 4.16 -43.21 -3.73
CA TYR A 114 3.06 -42.45 -3.14
C TYR A 114 3.20 -42.35 -1.62
N GLY A 115 3.33 -43.49 -0.93
CA GLY A 115 3.38 -43.55 0.53
C GLY A 115 4.58 -42.79 1.12
N ILE A 116 5.76 -42.93 0.50
CA ILE A 116 6.97 -42.22 0.93
C ILE A 116 6.86 -40.72 0.65
N THR A 117 6.46 -40.33 -0.56
CA THR A 117 6.42 -38.91 -0.97
C THR A 117 5.41 -38.12 -0.15
N THR A 118 4.20 -38.66 0.07
CA THR A 118 3.16 -37.98 0.85
C THR A 118 3.42 -37.99 2.36
N SER A 119 4.29 -38.87 2.85
CA SER A 119 4.77 -38.85 4.23
C SER A 119 5.86 -37.80 4.45
N ILE A 120 6.80 -37.67 3.50
CA ILE A 120 7.89 -36.68 3.57
C ILE A 120 7.39 -35.25 3.24
N PHE A 121 6.41 -35.13 2.34
CA PHE A 121 5.86 -33.87 1.87
C PHE A 121 4.35 -33.76 2.11
N PRO A 122 3.91 -33.41 3.34
CA PRO A 122 2.49 -33.40 3.71
C PRO A 122 1.61 -32.46 2.87
N TYR A 123 2.18 -31.38 2.31
CA TYR A 123 1.46 -30.41 1.48
C TYR A 123 1.00 -30.98 0.11
N VAL A 124 1.59 -32.09 -0.34
CA VAL A 124 1.17 -32.79 -1.57
C VAL A 124 -0.09 -33.63 -1.29
N HIS A 125 -0.27 -34.10 -0.05
CA HIS A 125 -1.29 -35.07 0.36
C HIS A 125 -2.74 -34.61 0.07
N PRO A 126 -3.17 -33.36 0.36
CA PRO A 126 -4.55 -32.94 0.09
C PRO A 126 -4.97 -33.10 -1.38
N GLN A 127 -4.04 -32.94 -2.32
CA GLN A 127 -4.34 -33.07 -3.76
C GLN A 127 -4.72 -34.50 -4.15
N TYR A 128 -4.18 -35.50 -3.45
CA TYR A 128 -4.42 -36.92 -3.70
C TYR A 128 -5.71 -37.41 -3.07
N ILE A 129 -6.08 -36.89 -1.90
CA ILE A 129 -7.29 -37.31 -1.17
C ILE A 129 -8.54 -37.12 -2.04
N ASP A 130 -8.68 -35.94 -2.68
CA ASP A 130 -9.85 -35.64 -3.51
C ASP A 130 -9.92 -36.53 -4.75
N LYS A 131 -8.79 -36.80 -5.41
CA LYS A 131 -8.76 -37.63 -6.62
C LYS A 131 -8.84 -39.13 -6.34
N ALA A 132 -8.35 -39.58 -5.20
CA ALA A 132 -8.40 -40.98 -4.81
C ALA A 132 -9.82 -41.48 -4.49
N ARG A 133 -10.79 -40.57 -4.29
CA ARG A 133 -12.21 -40.95 -4.19
C ARG A 133 -12.73 -41.68 -5.43
N LEU A 134 -12.09 -41.52 -6.59
CA LEU A 134 -12.40 -42.28 -7.79
C LEU A 134 -12.31 -43.80 -7.55
N VAL A 135 -11.42 -44.26 -6.67
CA VAL A 135 -11.33 -45.67 -6.27
C VAL A 135 -12.66 -46.15 -5.68
N ILE A 136 -13.27 -45.35 -4.79
CA ILE A 136 -14.53 -45.69 -4.13
C ILE A 136 -15.65 -45.74 -5.17
N THR A 137 -15.73 -44.76 -6.08
CA THR A 137 -16.73 -44.73 -7.14
C THR A 137 -16.63 -45.95 -8.06
N VAL A 138 -15.41 -46.41 -8.39
CA VAL A 138 -15.20 -47.65 -9.17
C VAL A 138 -15.61 -48.89 -8.37
N GLY A 139 -15.33 -48.93 -7.07
CA GLY A 139 -15.75 -50.02 -6.18
C GLY A 139 -17.27 -50.11 -6.02
N GLU A 140 -17.95 -48.98 -5.88
CA GLU A 140 -19.41 -48.87 -5.86
C GLU A 140 -20.02 -49.35 -7.18
N PHE A 141 -19.45 -48.94 -8.32
CA PHE A 141 -19.87 -49.43 -9.62
C PHE A 141 -19.74 -50.96 -9.74
N LEU A 142 -18.58 -51.52 -9.39
CA LEU A 142 -18.35 -52.97 -9.43
C LEU A 142 -19.31 -53.70 -8.47
N SER A 143 -19.55 -53.15 -7.29
CA SER A 143 -20.49 -53.70 -6.32
C SER A 143 -21.93 -53.71 -6.87
N SER A 144 -22.37 -52.60 -7.49
CA SER A 144 -23.72 -52.47 -8.07
C SER A 144 -23.94 -53.36 -9.30
N LYS A 145 -22.91 -53.63 -10.10
CA LYS A 145 -23.03 -54.41 -11.35
C LYS A 145 -22.77 -55.89 -11.16
N LEU A 146 -21.85 -56.26 -10.27
CA LEU A 146 -21.53 -57.66 -9.99
C LEU A 146 -22.33 -58.20 -8.79
N TYR A 147 -23.10 -57.35 -8.10
CA TYR A 147 -23.80 -57.67 -6.85
C TYR A 147 -22.88 -58.23 -5.76
N LEU A 148 -21.64 -57.71 -5.69
CA LEU A 148 -20.61 -58.13 -4.74
C LEU A 148 -20.30 -56.98 -3.77
N PRO A 149 -20.81 -56.99 -2.53
CA PRO A 149 -20.52 -55.96 -1.51
C PRO A 149 -19.03 -55.79 -1.25
N LEU A 150 -18.28 -56.90 -1.32
CA LEU A 150 -16.84 -56.95 -1.12
C LEU A 150 -16.05 -55.94 -1.99
N ALA A 151 -16.52 -55.63 -3.20
CA ALA A 151 -15.83 -54.68 -4.08
C ALA A 151 -15.85 -53.25 -3.54
N TYR A 152 -16.95 -52.82 -2.93
CA TYR A 152 -17.08 -51.52 -2.28
C TYR A 152 -16.22 -51.48 -1.00
N ASP A 153 -16.35 -52.48 -0.13
CA ASP A 153 -15.61 -52.55 1.13
C ASP A 153 -14.09 -52.55 0.90
N MET A 154 -13.61 -53.32 -0.09
CA MET A 154 -12.20 -53.36 -0.47
C MET A 154 -11.72 -52.02 -1.04
N SER A 155 -12.55 -51.33 -1.84
CA SER A 155 -12.21 -50.00 -2.37
C SER A 155 -12.14 -48.93 -1.28
N GLN A 156 -13.03 -48.99 -0.30
CA GLN A 156 -13.08 -48.10 0.86
C GLN A 156 -11.88 -48.33 1.78
N LEU A 157 -11.53 -49.60 2.01
CA LEU A 157 -10.37 -49.99 2.81
C LEU A 157 -9.06 -49.58 2.12
N PHE A 158 -8.95 -49.76 0.80
CA PHE A 158 -7.82 -49.27 0.02
C PHE A 158 -7.68 -47.75 0.12
N TYR A 159 -8.77 -47.00 -0.11
CA TYR A 159 -8.77 -45.56 0.02
C TYR A 159 -8.35 -45.09 1.42
N THR A 160 -8.93 -45.68 2.46
CA THR A 160 -8.67 -45.26 3.85
C THR A 160 -7.25 -45.61 4.28
N ARG A 161 -6.83 -46.86 4.13
CA ARG A 161 -5.52 -47.30 4.63
C ARG A 161 -4.33 -46.85 3.79
N VAL A 162 -4.51 -46.81 2.46
CA VAL A 162 -3.43 -46.42 1.54
C VAL A 162 -3.42 -44.92 1.34
N PHE A 163 -4.54 -44.28 0.97
CA PHE A 163 -4.53 -42.86 0.63
C PHE A 163 -4.69 -41.91 1.83
N LEU A 164 -5.55 -42.21 2.81
CA LEU A 164 -5.72 -41.35 3.99
C LEU A 164 -4.61 -41.59 5.04
N ASP A 165 -4.47 -42.84 5.50
CA ASP A 165 -3.57 -43.19 6.61
C ASP A 165 -2.09 -43.31 6.17
N LYS A 166 -1.83 -43.50 4.86
CA LYS A 166 -0.47 -43.66 4.28
C LYS A 166 0.32 -44.82 4.90
N SER A 167 -0.37 -45.87 5.33
CA SER A 167 0.25 -47.02 5.99
C SER A 167 1.11 -47.81 4.99
N LEU A 168 2.43 -47.81 5.21
CA LEU A 168 3.38 -48.58 4.38
C LEU A 168 3.14 -50.10 4.49
N ILE A 169 2.65 -50.57 5.64
CA ILE A 169 2.30 -51.97 5.86
C ILE A 169 1.11 -52.35 4.97
N ASP A 170 0.07 -51.51 4.96
CA ASP A 170 -1.10 -51.74 4.11
C ASP A 170 -0.74 -51.65 2.63
N ILE A 171 0.15 -50.73 2.24
CA ILE A 171 0.69 -50.67 0.86
C ILE A 171 1.36 -51.99 0.47
N ALA A 172 2.16 -52.59 1.35
CA ALA A 172 2.79 -53.88 1.11
C ALA A 172 1.75 -55.02 0.99
N LEU A 173 0.74 -55.04 1.87
CA LEU A 173 -0.35 -56.01 1.82
C LEU A 173 -1.17 -55.91 0.52
N TRP A 174 -1.53 -54.69 0.12
CA TRP A 174 -2.25 -54.44 -1.14
C TRP A 174 -1.43 -54.82 -2.37
N SER A 175 -0.11 -54.61 -2.33
CA SER A 175 0.79 -55.08 -3.38
C SER A 175 0.80 -56.61 -3.51
N GLY A 176 0.82 -57.31 -2.37
CA GLY A 176 0.70 -58.78 -2.32
C GLY A 176 -0.66 -59.27 -2.80
N LEU A 177 -1.75 -58.57 -2.46
CA LEU A 177 -3.10 -58.89 -2.92
C LEU A 177 -3.25 -58.72 -4.44
N ILE A 178 -2.72 -57.64 -5.01
CA ILE A 178 -2.71 -57.42 -6.48
C ILE A 178 -1.92 -58.54 -7.18
N TYR A 179 -0.77 -58.95 -6.62
CA TYR A 179 -0.01 -60.10 -7.13
C TYR A 179 -0.84 -61.39 -7.12
N GLY A 180 -1.51 -61.68 -6.01
CA GLY A 180 -2.38 -62.84 -5.84
C GLY A 180 -3.53 -62.84 -6.86
N ILE A 181 -4.24 -61.71 -7.01
CA ILE A 181 -5.33 -61.56 -7.99
C ILE A 181 -4.80 -61.76 -9.42
N ALA A 182 -3.65 -61.19 -9.76
CA ALA A 182 -3.06 -61.36 -11.09
C ALA A 182 -2.70 -62.82 -11.39
N LYS A 183 -2.14 -63.56 -10.43
CA LYS A 183 -1.88 -65.00 -10.56
C LYS A 183 -3.15 -65.83 -10.67
N LEU A 184 -4.17 -65.48 -9.88
CA LEU A 184 -5.50 -66.10 -9.97
C LEU A 184 -6.12 -65.87 -11.35
N ALA A 185 -6.04 -64.65 -11.88
CA ALA A 185 -6.55 -64.30 -13.22
C ALA A 185 -5.84 -65.11 -14.32
N ILE A 186 -4.52 -65.31 -14.22
CA ILE A 186 -3.77 -66.18 -15.14
C ILE A 186 -4.28 -67.63 -15.02
N PHE A 187 -4.39 -68.16 -13.80
CA PHE A 187 -4.89 -69.52 -13.57
C PHE A 187 -6.29 -69.73 -14.15
N LEU A 188 -7.23 -68.81 -13.88
CA LEU A 188 -8.59 -68.85 -14.42
C LEU A 188 -8.59 -68.75 -15.95
N SER A 189 -7.76 -67.88 -16.54
CA SER A 189 -7.68 -67.75 -18.01
C SER A 189 -7.18 -69.05 -18.68
N ILE A 190 -6.25 -69.76 -18.03
CA ILE A 190 -5.75 -71.06 -18.51
C ILE A 190 -6.85 -72.11 -18.41
N GLN A 191 -7.56 -72.20 -17.27
CA GLN A 191 -8.64 -73.15 -17.07
C GLN A 191 -9.83 -72.90 -18.01
N MET A 192 -10.29 -71.65 -18.12
CA MET A 192 -11.35 -71.26 -19.05
C MET A 192 -10.98 -71.57 -20.50
N SER A 193 -9.71 -71.42 -20.89
CA SER A 193 -9.28 -71.76 -22.24
C SER A 193 -9.25 -73.26 -22.55
N LYS A 194 -9.10 -74.10 -21.52
CA LYS A 194 -9.25 -75.56 -21.65
C LYS A 194 -10.72 -75.92 -21.83
N LEU A 195 -11.60 -75.29 -21.04
CA LEU A 195 -13.06 -75.49 -21.09
C LEU A 195 -13.67 -75.02 -22.43
N LEU A 196 -13.26 -73.84 -22.92
CA LEU A 196 -13.75 -73.25 -24.17
C LEU A 196 -13.27 -73.97 -25.45
N ARG A 197 -12.21 -74.77 -25.36
CA ARG A 197 -11.73 -75.60 -26.49
C ARG A 197 -12.69 -76.73 -26.86
N GLU A 198 -13.58 -77.12 -25.95
CA GLU A 198 -14.54 -78.21 -26.17
C GLU A 198 -15.88 -77.75 -26.77
N ILE A 199 -16.17 -76.43 -26.80
CA ILE A 199 -17.55 -75.96 -27.06
C ILE A 199 -17.69 -75.05 -28.30
N ILE A 200 -16.64 -74.36 -28.82
CA ILE A 200 -16.82 -73.37 -29.91
C ILE A 200 -15.64 -73.37 -30.91
N PRO A 201 -15.89 -73.41 -32.25
CA PRO A 201 -14.85 -73.23 -33.25
C PRO A 201 -14.30 -71.80 -33.26
N GLN A 202 -13.00 -71.70 -33.52
CA GLN A 202 -12.17 -70.49 -33.46
C GLN A 202 -12.72 -69.32 -34.28
N THR A 203 -13.53 -68.47 -33.67
CA THR A 203 -13.71 -67.09 -34.08
C THR A 203 -13.32 -66.19 -32.89
N PRO A 204 -12.60 -65.09 -33.12
CA PRO A 204 -12.29 -64.17 -32.03
C PRO A 204 -13.60 -63.53 -31.57
N LEU A 205 -14.07 -63.95 -30.40
CA LEU A 205 -15.15 -63.33 -29.64
C LEU A 205 -14.75 -61.87 -29.32
N PHE A 206 -14.99 -60.97 -30.27
CA PHE A 206 -15.11 -59.54 -30.04
C PHE A 206 -16.56 -59.15 -30.27
N ALA A 207 -17.42 -59.58 -29.34
CA ALA A 207 -18.62 -58.80 -29.11
C ALA A 207 -18.17 -57.53 -28.39
N ILE A 208 -18.36 -56.38 -29.04
CA ILE A 208 -18.36 -55.08 -28.38
C ILE A 208 -19.81 -54.83 -27.94
N PRO A 209 -20.19 -55.05 -26.67
CA PRO A 209 -21.37 -54.40 -26.13
C PRO A 209 -21.00 -53.70 -24.81
N PHE A 210 -20.41 -52.52 -24.89
CA PHE A 210 -20.34 -51.64 -23.71
C PHE A 210 -20.53 -50.15 -24.01
N ILE A 211 -20.56 -49.75 -25.29
CA ILE A 211 -20.74 -48.34 -25.66
C ILE A 211 -22.22 -47.92 -25.62
N GLY A 212 -23.16 -48.86 -25.77
CA GLY A 212 -24.61 -48.57 -25.82
C GLY A 212 -25.31 -48.38 -24.45
N GLY A 213 -24.63 -48.63 -23.33
CA GLY A 213 -25.22 -48.59 -21.98
C GLY A 213 -24.84 -47.35 -21.13
N ILE A 214 -24.01 -46.45 -21.65
CA ILE A 214 -23.49 -45.31 -20.90
C ILE A 214 -24.41 -44.11 -21.07
N ARG A 215 -25.36 -43.93 -20.14
CA ARG A 215 -26.38 -42.86 -20.16
C ARG A 215 -25.81 -41.42 -20.09
N HIS A 216 -24.53 -41.25 -19.78
CA HIS A 216 -23.90 -39.93 -19.56
C HIS A 216 -22.87 -39.53 -20.64
N ILE A 217 -22.74 -40.31 -21.73
CA ILE A 217 -22.01 -39.88 -22.91
C ILE A 217 -23.04 -39.51 -23.97
N SER A 218 -22.96 -38.28 -24.48
CA SER A 218 -23.86 -37.79 -25.55
C SER A 218 -23.92 -38.80 -26.70
N HIS A 219 -25.12 -39.28 -27.03
CA HIS A 219 -25.35 -40.31 -28.04
C HIS A 219 -25.65 -39.75 -29.44
N SER A 220 -25.37 -38.46 -29.70
CA SER A 220 -25.56 -37.90 -31.04
C SER A 220 -24.45 -38.38 -31.99
N VAL A 221 -24.74 -38.48 -33.29
CA VAL A 221 -23.72 -38.71 -34.33
C VAL A 221 -22.63 -37.62 -34.28
N PHE A 222 -22.98 -36.43 -33.77
CA PHE A 222 -22.10 -35.30 -33.47
C PHE A 222 -21.33 -35.40 -32.13
N ALA A 223 -21.43 -36.52 -31.42
CA ALA A 223 -20.66 -36.84 -30.21
C ALA A 223 -19.81 -38.12 -30.37
N THR A 224 -19.58 -38.58 -31.60
CA THR A 224 -18.39 -39.40 -31.93
C THR A 224 -17.12 -38.69 -31.43
N PRO A 225 -15.97 -39.35 -31.22
CA PRO A 225 -14.84 -38.76 -30.48
C PRO A 225 -14.08 -37.71 -31.33
N PHE A 226 -14.72 -36.57 -31.60
CA PHE A 226 -14.15 -35.43 -32.32
C PHE A 226 -12.86 -34.93 -31.64
N TRP A 227 -12.77 -35.05 -30.32
CA TRP A 227 -11.60 -34.69 -29.50
C TRP A 227 -10.36 -35.55 -29.76
N ILE A 228 -10.56 -36.82 -30.14
CA ILE A 228 -9.48 -37.77 -30.47
C ILE A 228 -9.01 -37.59 -31.91
N GLY A 229 -9.91 -37.13 -32.79
CA GLY A 229 -9.72 -37.05 -34.24
C GLY A 229 -10.49 -38.18 -34.94
N PRO A 230 -11.48 -37.87 -35.80
CA PRO A 230 -12.28 -38.90 -36.49
C PRO A 230 -11.42 -39.82 -37.37
N ILE A 231 -10.43 -39.24 -38.05
CA ILE A 231 -9.47 -39.94 -38.90
C ILE A 231 -8.57 -40.88 -38.08
N HIS A 232 -8.07 -40.41 -36.93
CA HIS A 232 -7.28 -41.21 -36.00
C HIS A 232 -8.09 -42.39 -35.46
N THR A 233 -9.32 -42.12 -35.03
CA THR A 233 -10.21 -43.16 -34.52
C THR A 233 -10.51 -44.21 -35.59
N PHE A 234 -10.80 -43.80 -36.82
CA PHE A 234 -11.05 -44.69 -37.96
C PHE A 234 -9.86 -45.62 -38.24
N PHE A 235 -8.63 -45.11 -38.33
CA PHE A 235 -7.48 -45.97 -38.56
C PHE A 235 -7.17 -46.86 -37.36
N SER A 236 -7.33 -46.35 -36.14
CA SER A 236 -7.17 -47.17 -34.94
C SER A 236 -8.15 -48.35 -34.91
N LEU A 237 -9.39 -48.16 -35.37
CA LEU A 237 -10.38 -49.24 -35.51
C LEU A 237 -9.97 -50.27 -36.57
N ILE A 238 -9.42 -49.85 -37.70
CA ILE A 238 -8.89 -50.75 -38.73
C ILE A 238 -7.74 -51.61 -38.16
N ALA A 239 -6.89 -51.03 -37.31
CA ALA A 239 -5.75 -51.72 -36.74
C ALA A 239 -6.13 -52.82 -35.71
N LEU A 240 -7.29 -52.71 -35.04
CA LEU A 240 -7.74 -53.65 -34.00
C LEU A 240 -7.68 -55.11 -34.45
N PHE A 241 -8.00 -55.39 -35.71
CA PHE A 241 -8.06 -56.75 -36.27
C PHE A 241 -6.70 -57.42 -36.46
N ARG A 242 -5.57 -56.72 -36.21
CA ARG A 242 -4.22 -57.25 -36.43
C ARG A 242 -3.21 -56.93 -35.31
N LEU A 243 -3.66 -56.46 -34.15
CA LEU A 243 -2.76 -56.17 -33.03
C LEU A 243 -2.24 -57.48 -32.40
N ASN A 244 -0.95 -57.48 -32.05
CA ASN A 244 -0.38 -58.53 -31.20
C ASN A 244 -1.04 -58.50 -29.81
N LYS A 245 -1.09 -59.65 -29.13
CA LYS A 245 -1.74 -59.78 -27.80
C LYS A 245 -1.23 -58.77 -26.78
N GLU A 246 0.06 -58.42 -26.83
CA GLU A 246 0.68 -57.42 -25.95
C GLU A 246 0.22 -55.98 -26.25
N THR A 247 0.04 -55.63 -27.53
CA THR A 247 -0.45 -54.29 -27.92
C THR A 247 -1.95 -54.18 -27.68
N LEU A 248 -2.67 -55.29 -27.87
CA LEU A 248 -4.10 -55.41 -27.58
C LEU A 248 -4.39 -55.27 -26.08
N SER A 249 -3.58 -55.90 -25.21
CA SER A 249 -3.74 -55.76 -23.76
C SER A 249 -3.51 -54.32 -23.30
N LEU A 250 -2.51 -53.63 -23.86
CA LEU A 250 -2.28 -52.21 -23.58
C LEU A 250 -3.46 -51.33 -24.02
N LEU A 251 -4.00 -51.56 -25.22
CA LEU A 251 -5.14 -50.81 -25.75
C LEU A 251 -6.39 -50.99 -24.89
N ILE A 252 -6.75 -52.22 -24.54
CA ILE A 252 -7.94 -52.51 -23.72
C ILE A 252 -7.77 -51.90 -22.32
N SER A 253 -6.56 -51.93 -21.76
CA SER A 253 -6.28 -51.35 -20.44
C SER A 253 -6.44 -49.83 -20.43
N ILE A 254 -5.93 -49.14 -21.45
CA ILE A 254 -6.11 -47.68 -21.58
C ILE A 254 -7.59 -47.36 -21.82
N LEU A 255 -8.29 -48.10 -22.68
CA LEU A 255 -9.72 -47.89 -22.92
C LEU A 255 -10.54 -48.09 -21.63
N MET A 256 -10.27 -49.14 -20.85
CA MET A 256 -10.98 -49.35 -19.58
C MET A 256 -10.74 -48.20 -18.61
N VAL A 257 -9.48 -47.80 -18.38
CA VAL A 257 -9.16 -46.77 -17.39
C VAL A 257 -9.60 -45.37 -17.82
N THR A 258 -9.77 -45.12 -19.13
CA THR A 258 -10.21 -43.81 -19.64
C THR A 258 -11.71 -43.70 -19.86
N ILE A 259 -12.42 -44.81 -20.10
CA ILE A 259 -13.86 -44.81 -20.40
C ILE A 259 -14.69 -45.16 -19.16
N LEU A 260 -14.27 -46.11 -18.32
CA LEU A 260 -15.07 -46.51 -17.15
C LEU A 260 -15.27 -45.37 -16.15
N PRO A 261 -14.23 -44.68 -15.66
CA PRO A 261 -14.43 -43.62 -14.66
C PRO A 261 -15.14 -42.41 -15.25
N GLY A 262 -14.75 -41.97 -16.45
CA GLY A 262 -15.42 -40.91 -17.20
C GLY A 262 -16.92 -41.15 -17.48
N SER A 263 -17.38 -42.40 -17.51
CA SER A 263 -18.80 -42.74 -17.69
C SER A 263 -19.65 -42.58 -16.42
N GLN A 264 -19.03 -42.50 -15.23
CA GLN A 264 -19.70 -42.55 -13.93
C GLN A 264 -19.57 -41.26 -13.12
N VAL A 265 -18.62 -40.37 -13.43
CA VAL A 265 -18.50 -39.09 -12.73
C VAL A 265 -19.56 -38.12 -13.25
N THR A 266 -20.49 -37.70 -12.39
CA THR A 266 -21.60 -36.74 -12.65
C THR A 266 -21.16 -35.35 -13.12
N SER A 267 -19.86 -35.11 -13.31
CA SER A 267 -19.32 -33.87 -13.86
C SER A 267 -19.00 -34.04 -15.35
N TYR A 268 -19.70 -33.29 -16.21
CA TYR A 268 -19.58 -33.29 -17.67
C TYR A 268 -18.14 -33.12 -18.22
N THR A 269 -17.18 -32.69 -17.40
CA THR A 269 -15.77 -32.48 -17.77
C THR A 269 -14.81 -33.61 -17.41
N GLY A 270 -15.22 -34.59 -16.58
CA GLY A 270 -14.36 -35.71 -16.15
C GLY A 270 -13.96 -36.62 -17.32
N ALA A 271 -14.93 -36.99 -18.15
CA ALA A 271 -14.73 -37.86 -19.31
C ALA A 271 -13.71 -37.29 -20.32
N LEU A 272 -13.77 -35.98 -20.62
CA LEU A 272 -12.87 -35.35 -21.60
C LEU A 272 -11.41 -35.31 -21.14
N ARG A 273 -11.17 -35.14 -19.83
CA ARG A 273 -9.82 -35.14 -19.24
C ARG A 273 -9.19 -36.52 -19.19
N GLU A 274 -9.98 -37.59 -19.07
CA GLU A 274 -9.47 -38.96 -19.04
C GLU A 274 -9.30 -39.54 -20.44
N ILE A 275 -10.21 -39.22 -21.37
CA ILE A 275 -10.10 -39.53 -22.81
C ILE A 275 -8.77 -39.01 -23.41
N PHE A 276 -8.21 -37.94 -22.83
CA PHE A 276 -6.88 -37.42 -23.19
C PHE A 276 -5.83 -38.53 -23.28
N TYR A 277 -5.75 -39.45 -22.30
CA TYR A 277 -4.70 -40.46 -22.24
C TYR A 277 -4.73 -41.50 -23.37
N LEU A 278 -5.79 -41.52 -24.19
CA LEU A 278 -5.82 -42.32 -25.42
C LEU A 278 -4.72 -41.92 -26.42
N PHE A 279 -4.11 -40.73 -26.28
CA PHE A 279 -2.92 -40.34 -27.03
C PHE A 279 -1.75 -41.34 -26.88
N LEU A 280 -1.71 -42.12 -25.80
CA LEU A 280 -0.66 -43.12 -25.57
C LEU A 280 -0.68 -44.25 -26.60
N ILE A 281 -1.83 -44.58 -27.18
CA ILE A 281 -1.95 -45.75 -28.07
C ILE A 281 -2.55 -45.41 -29.42
N ILE A 282 -3.50 -44.46 -29.49
CA ILE A 282 -4.21 -44.12 -30.72
C ILE A 282 -3.29 -43.68 -31.86
N PRO A 283 -2.26 -42.84 -31.66
CA PRO A 283 -1.35 -42.48 -32.75
C PRO A 283 -0.57 -43.69 -33.31
N ILE A 284 -0.25 -44.67 -32.47
CA ILE A 284 0.45 -45.89 -32.85
C ILE A 284 -0.49 -46.82 -33.62
N THR A 285 -1.66 -47.13 -33.08
CA THR A 285 -2.66 -47.98 -33.74
C THR A 285 -3.18 -47.34 -35.03
N SER A 286 -3.37 -46.01 -35.06
CA SER A 286 -3.73 -45.26 -36.26
C SER A 286 -2.67 -45.40 -37.35
N SER A 287 -1.38 -45.31 -37.00
CA SER A 287 -0.32 -45.53 -37.97
C SER A 287 -0.30 -46.98 -38.49
N LEU A 288 -0.55 -47.98 -37.64
CA LEU A 288 -0.67 -49.39 -38.05
C LEU A 288 -1.87 -49.63 -38.97
N GLY A 289 -3.01 -49.01 -38.68
CA GLY A 289 -4.21 -49.07 -39.51
C GLY A 289 -4.01 -48.40 -40.86
N PHE A 290 -3.27 -47.28 -40.89
CA PHE A 290 -2.86 -46.63 -42.13
C PHE A 290 -1.94 -47.52 -42.96
N ILE A 291 -0.92 -48.16 -42.36
CA ILE A 291 -0.04 -49.11 -43.07
C ILE A 291 -0.87 -50.24 -43.70
N TYR A 292 -1.82 -50.76 -42.94
CA TYR A 292 -2.70 -51.82 -43.42
C TYR A 292 -3.52 -51.36 -44.63
N LEU A 293 -4.17 -50.19 -44.52
CA LEU A 293 -4.95 -49.62 -45.61
C LEU A 293 -4.08 -49.30 -46.84
N GLU A 294 -2.89 -48.70 -46.64
CA GLU A 294 -1.93 -48.42 -47.71
C GLU A 294 -1.52 -49.70 -48.43
N SER A 295 -1.24 -50.78 -47.69
CA SER A 295 -0.84 -52.07 -48.26
C SER A 295 -1.96 -52.74 -49.08
N LYS A 296 -3.22 -52.57 -48.68
CA LYS A 296 -4.38 -53.05 -49.45
C LYS A 296 -4.67 -52.18 -50.67
N LEU A 297 -4.61 -50.85 -50.53
CA LEU A 297 -4.88 -49.91 -51.62
C LEU A 297 -3.81 -49.98 -52.73
N ARG A 298 -2.52 -50.22 -52.38
CA ARG A 298 -1.45 -50.42 -53.37
C ARG A 298 -1.70 -51.60 -54.32
N LYS A 299 -2.55 -52.57 -53.96
CA LYS A 299 -2.92 -53.69 -54.84
C LYS A 299 -3.97 -53.33 -55.91
N PHE A 300 -4.68 -52.20 -55.75
CA PHE A 300 -5.85 -51.87 -56.56
C PHE A 300 -5.75 -50.51 -57.28
N VAL A 301 -4.72 -49.71 -57.04
CA VAL A 301 -4.73 -48.28 -57.42
C VAL A 301 -3.50 -47.87 -58.24
N ASN A 302 -3.75 -47.23 -59.39
CA ASN A 302 -2.74 -46.69 -60.30
C ASN A 302 -2.03 -45.44 -59.71
N ARG A 303 -0.77 -45.17 -60.10
CA ARG A 303 0.15 -44.21 -59.43
C ARG A 303 -0.41 -42.77 -59.31
N ARG A 304 -1.25 -42.32 -60.26
CA ARG A 304 -1.91 -40.99 -60.21
C ARG A 304 -3.04 -40.90 -59.19
N ILE A 305 -3.86 -41.94 -59.05
CA ILE A 305 -4.99 -41.98 -58.09
C ILE A 305 -4.47 -42.06 -56.65
N SER A 306 -3.34 -42.77 -56.45
CA SER A 306 -2.63 -42.79 -55.16
C SER A 306 -2.19 -41.39 -54.71
N LEU A 307 -1.76 -40.54 -55.63
CA LEU A 307 -1.34 -39.15 -55.35
C LEU A 307 -2.53 -38.26 -54.96
N VAL A 308 -3.68 -38.41 -55.62
CA VAL A 308 -4.93 -37.70 -55.28
C VAL A 308 -5.46 -38.12 -53.91
N LEU A 309 -5.48 -39.42 -53.61
CA LEU A 309 -5.87 -39.93 -52.29
C LEU A 309 -4.94 -39.44 -51.18
N THR A 310 -3.63 -39.33 -51.45
CA THR A 310 -2.66 -38.80 -50.49
C THR A 310 -2.84 -37.30 -50.27
N SER A 311 -3.20 -36.53 -51.31
CA SER A 311 -3.50 -35.09 -51.21
C SER A 311 -4.81 -34.83 -50.43
N LEU A 312 -5.88 -35.56 -50.73
CA LEU A 312 -7.13 -35.53 -49.96
C LEU A 312 -6.91 -35.91 -48.48
N PHE A 313 -6.00 -36.86 -48.23
CA PHE A 313 -5.61 -37.24 -46.87
C PHE A 313 -4.90 -36.11 -46.11
N ILE A 314 -3.92 -35.44 -46.74
CA ILE A 314 -3.24 -34.27 -46.15
C ILE A 314 -4.25 -33.15 -45.90
N PHE A 315 -5.16 -32.90 -46.84
CA PHE A 315 -6.22 -31.91 -46.69
C PHE A 315 -7.18 -32.25 -45.53
N GLY A 316 -7.57 -33.53 -45.38
CA GLY A 316 -8.40 -34.00 -44.28
C GLY A 316 -7.75 -33.80 -42.90
N ILE A 317 -6.45 -34.08 -42.78
CA ILE A 317 -5.68 -33.79 -41.56
C ILE A 317 -5.63 -32.29 -41.29
N PHE A 318 -5.38 -31.47 -42.32
CA PHE A 318 -5.28 -30.02 -42.18
C PHE A 318 -6.62 -29.36 -41.82
N SER A 319 -7.72 -29.84 -42.40
CA SER A 319 -9.07 -29.39 -42.07
C SER A 319 -9.47 -29.75 -40.65
N ALA A 320 -9.13 -30.98 -40.19
CA ALA A 320 -9.34 -31.40 -38.81
C ALA A 320 -8.54 -30.56 -37.79
N LEU A 321 -7.35 -30.06 -38.16
CA LEU A 321 -6.53 -29.16 -37.35
C LEU A 321 -7.13 -27.75 -37.18
N LEU A 322 -7.85 -27.24 -38.18
CA LEU A 322 -8.36 -25.86 -38.19
C LEU A 322 -9.83 -25.75 -37.76
N VAL A 323 -10.71 -26.57 -38.36
CA VAL A 323 -12.16 -26.40 -38.22
C VAL A 323 -12.67 -26.91 -36.87
N MET A 324 -12.09 -28.00 -36.35
CA MET A 324 -12.58 -28.61 -35.11
C MET A 324 -12.28 -27.81 -33.84
N PRO A 325 -11.09 -27.18 -33.67
CA PRO A 325 -10.85 -26.25 -32.56
C PRO A 325 -11.81 -25.07 -32.55
N ILE A 326 -12.16 -24.55 -33.73
CA ILE A 326 -13.09 -23.41 -33.88
C ILE A 326 -14.49 -23.83 -33.43
N ILE A 327 -15.01 -24.97 -33.92
CA ILE A 327 -16.33 -25.49 -33.52
C ILE A 327 -16.35 -25.84 -32.03
N GLY A 328 -15.29 -26.44 -31.50
CA GLY A 328 -15.17 -26.79 -30.08
C GLY A 328 -15.22 -25.57 -29.16
N ASN A 329 -14.52 -24.49 -29.50
CA ASN A 329 -14.55 -23.24 -28.75
C ASN A 329 -15.88 -22.49 -28.86
N MET A 330 -16.58 -22.60 -30.01
CA MET A 330 -17.89 -21.98 -30.20
C MET A 330 -19.01 -22.71 -29.44
N TYR A 331 -18.95 -24.04 -29.35
CA TYR A 331 -20.04 -24.86 -28.77
C TYR A 331 -19.88 -25.12 -27.27
N TYR A 332 -18.64 -25.23 -26.77
CA TYR A 332 -18.33 -25.51 -25.36
C TYR A 332 -17.74 -24.28 -24.66
N LYS A 333 -18.42 -23.13 -24.77
CA LYS A 333 -18.15 -21.99 -23.88
C LYS A 333 -18.12 -22.53 -22.45
N PRO A 334 -16.97 -22.51 -21.75
CA PRO A 334 -16.73 -23.42 -20.64
C PRO A 334 -17.67 -23.07 -19.48
N LEU A 335 -18.68 -23.91 -19.26
CA LEU A 335 -19.44 -23.92 -18.01
C LEU A 335 -18.51 -24.48 -16.95
N ILE A 336 -17.86 -23.58 -16.21
CA ILE A 336 -16.93 -23.92 -15.15
C ILE A 336 -17.72 -24.56 -13.99
N SER A 337 -17.14 -25.63 -13.44
CA SER A 337 -17.69 -26.49 -12.41
C SER A 337 -18.21 -25.74 -11.17
N GLY A 338 -19.52 -25.76 -10.96
CA GLY A 338 -20.21 -25.42 -9.71
C GLY A 338 -21.50 -26.24 -9.57
N SER A 339 -22.01 -26.45 -8.36
CA SER A 339 -23.34 -27.05 -8.19
C SER A 339 -24.43 -26.11 -8.76
N ASP A 340 -25.62 -26.63 -9.05
CA ASP A 340 -26.70 -25.81 -9.61
C ASP A 340 -27.13 -24.70 -8.64
N VAL A 341 -27.02 -24.95 -7.32
CA VAL A 341 -27.23 -23.96 -6.26
C VAL A 341 -26.19 -22.84 -6.32
N GLU A 342 -24.90 -23.17 -6.47
CA GLU A 342 -23.82 -22.17 -6.62
C GLU A 342 -23.98 -21.32 -7.89
N ARG A 343 -24.39 -21.94 -9.00
CA ARG A 343 -24.58 -21.22 -10.27
C ARG A 343 -25.78 -20.30 -10.21
N SER A 344 -26.93 -20.78 -9.71
CA SER A 344 -28.12 -19.95 -9.56
C SER A 344 -27.90 -18.78 -8.61
N GLY A 345 -27.19 -18.98 -7.49
CA GLY A 345 -26.84 -17.91 -6.55
C GLY A 345 -25.89 -16.86 -7.15
N LEU A 346 -24.88 -17.30 -7.92
CA LEU A 346 -24.00 -16.37 -8.65
C LEU A 346 -24.72 -15.66 -9.80
N GLU A 347 -25.57 -16.35 -10.56
CA GLU A 347 -26.39 -15.73 -11.62
C GLU A 347 -27.39 -14.72 -11.03
N TRP A 348 -27.91 -14.96 -9.83
CA TRP A 348 -28.68 -13.97 -9.11
C TRP A 348 -27.83 -12.74 -8.75
N LEU A 349 -26.61 -12.93 -8.23
CA LEU A 349 -25.69 -11.83 -7.90
C LEU A 349 -25.34 -10.97 -9.12
N ARG A 350 -25.34 -11.56 -10.33
CA ARG A 350 -25.13 -10.82 -11.58
C ARG A 350 -26.15 -9.72 -11.82
N GLY A 351 -27.38 -9.89 -11.34
CA GLY A 351 -28.44 -8.89 -11.44
C GLY A 351 -28.35 -7.77 -10.40
N ILE A 352 -27.40 -7.84 -9.45
CA ILE A 352 -27.29 -6.90 -8.33
C ILE A 352 -26.00 -6.07 -8.46
N GLY A 353 -26.11 -4.75 -8.39
CA GLY A 353 -24.97 -3.82 -8.42
C GLY A 353 -24.20 -3.78 -9.74
N ASN A 354 -22.99 -3.22 -9.73
CA ASN A 354 -22.18 -3.01 -10.94
C ASN A 354 -21.08 -4.10 -11.11
N PRO A 355 -20.50 -4.27 -12.31
CA PRO A 355 -19.47 -5.30 -12.55
C PRO A 355 -18.10 -5.02 -11.91
N ASP A 356 -17.80 -3.75 -11.65
CA ASP A 356 -16.59 -3.24 -11.01
C ASP A 356 -16.61 -3.36 -9.47
N GLU A 357 -17.73 -3.78 -8.89
CA GLU A 357 -17.82 -4.09 -7.47
C GLU A 357 -17.17 -5.45 -7.17
N GLY A 358 -16.29 -5.49 -6.18
CA GLY A 358 -15.56 -6.70 -5.81
C GLY A 358 -16.42 -7.72 -5.06
N CYS A 359 -16.22 -8.99 -5.36
CA CYS A 359 -16.85 -10.10 -4.64
C CYS A 359 -15.80 -11.16 -4.27
N THR A 360 -15.92 -11.71 -3.07
CA THR A 360 -15.00 -12.72 -2.54
C THR A 360 -15.72 -13.97 -2.08
N GLY A 361 -15.12 -15.12 -2.40
CA GLY A 361 -15.54 -16.45 -1.97
C GLY A 361 -14.35 -17.38 -2.17
N LEU A 362 -13.62 -17.67 -1.10
CA LEU A 362 -12.43 -18.52 -1.17
C LEU A 362 -12.81 -19.89 -1.75
N GLY A 363 -12.19 -20.23 -2.89
CA GLY A 363 -12.49 -21.45 -3.66
C GLY A 363 -13.34 -21.23 -4.93
N TYR A 364 -13.98 -20.08 -5.12
CA TYR A 364 -14.76 -19.77 -6.34
C TYR A 364 -13.95 -19.14 -7.46
N ARG A 365 -12.94 -18.31 -7.13
CA ARG A 365 -12.01 -17.68 -8.10
C ARG A 365 -12.78 -17.08 -9.30
N HIS A 366 -12.43 -17.49 -10.52
CA HIS A 366 -13.00 -17.00 -11.78
C HIS A 366 -14.51 -17.32 -11.96
N MET A 367 -15.11 -18.19 -11.15
CA MET A 367 -16.56 -18.45 -11.21
C MET A 367 -17.38 -17.20 -10.86
N ILE A 368 -16.89 -16.38 -9.92
CA ILE A 368 -17.54 -15.13 -9.53
C ILE A 368 -17.58 -14.16 -10.72
N ASN A 369 -16.49 -14.07 -11.48
CA ASN A 369 -16.44 -13.25 -12.68
C ASN A 369 -17.39 -13.78 -13.77
N ILE A 370 -17.37 -15.09 -14.03
CA ILE A 370 -18.13 -15.70 -15.14
C ILE A 370 -19.64 -15.73 -14.88
N TYR A 371 -20.07 -16.15 -13.69
CA TYR A 371 -21.49 -16.31 -13.38
C TYR A 371 -22.05 -15.07 -12.67
N GLY A 372 -21.29 -14.46 -11.77
CA GLY A 372 -21.69 -13.27 -11.01
C GLY A 372 -21.40 -11.94 -11.67
N ASN A 373 -20.56 -11.89 -12.73
CA ASN A 373 -20.13 -10.65 -13.37
C ASN A 373 -19.64 -9.60 -12.35
N LYS A 374 -18.76 -10.03 -11.43
CA LYS A 374 -18.13 -9.19 -10.40
C LYS A 374 -16.61 -9.32 -10.47
N GLU A 375 -15.90 -8.28 -10.07
CA GLU A 375 -14.45 -8.33 -9.91
C GLU A 375 -14.09 -9.33 -8.80
N VAL A 376 -12.97 -10.04 -8.96
CA VAL A 376 -12.50 -11.06 -8.00
C VAL A 376 -11.15 -10.63 -7.46
N PRO A 377 -11.11 -9.83 -6.37
CA PRO A 377 -9.87 -9.20 -5.93
C PRO A 377 -8.76 -10.20 -5.62
N SER A 378 -9.11 -11.36 -5.02
CA SER A 378 -8.17 -12.44 -4.72
C SER A 378 -7.45 -13.06 -5.93
N SER A 379 -7.89 -12.75 -7.16
CA SER A 379 -7.33 -13.31 -8.40
C SER A 379 -6.90 -12.26 -9.40
N THR A 380 -7.17 -10.98 -9.14
CA THR A 380 -6.97 -9.89 -10.10
C THR A 380 -6.17 -8.74 -9.52
N THR A 381 -6.46 -8.30 -8.29
CA THR A 381 -5.91 -7.08 -7.71
C THR A 381 -5.05 -7.29 -6.46
N VAL A 382 -5.29 -8.36 -5.69
CA VAL A 382 -4.51 -8.68 -4.48
C VAL A 382 -3.18 -9.35 -4.88
N HIS A 383 -2.06 -8.71 -4.57
CA HIS A 383 -0.73 -9.23 -4.91
C HIS A 383 -0.34 -10.39 -3.98
N SER A 384 0.46 -11.33 -4.51
CA SER A 384 0.99 -12.44 -3.72
C SER A 384 1.96 -11.94 -2.63
N GLY A 385 2.02 -12.64 -1.50
CA GLY A 385 2.89 -12.27 -0.36
C GLY A 385 2.09 -11.72 0.83
N SER A 386 2.57 -10.62 1.44
CA SER A 386 1.98 -10.04 2.65
C SER A 386 0.56 -9.52 2.42
N GLU A 387 0.28 -8.93 1.25
CA GLU A 387 -1.06 -8.42 0.92
C GLU A 387 -2.09 -9.56 0.82
N MET A 388 -1.77 -10.66 0.13
CA MET A 388 -2.60 -11.87 0.13
C MET A 388 -2.76 -12.49 1.53
N LYS A 389 -1.69 -12.50 2.34
CA LYS A 389 -1.77 -13.01 3.72
C LYS A 389 -2.71 -12.16 4.58
N HIS A 390 -2.64 -10.84 4.45
CA HIS A 390 -3.53 -9.88 5.11
C HIS A 390 -4.98 -10.08 4.65
N PHE A 391 -5.19 -10.18 3.34
CA PHE A 391 -6.50 -10.43 2.74
C PHE A 391 -7.14 -11.72 3.27
N ILE A 392 -6.40 -12.83 3.31
CA ILE A 392 -6.90 -14.11 3.83
C ILE A 392 -7.17 -14.05 5.33
N ARG A 393 -6.30 -13.37 6.10
CA ARG A 393 -6.49 -13.17 7.54
C ARG A 393 -7.78 -12.42 7.80
N ASP A 394 -7.98 -11.28 7.15
CA ASP A 394 -9.18 -10.47 7.35
C ASP A 394 -10.45 -11.23 6.96
N LEU A 395 -10.42 -12.00 5.85
CA LEU A 395 -11.57 -12.85 5.50
C LEU A 395 -11.86 -13.86 6.61
N ARG A 396 -10.84 -14.49 7.18
CA ARG A 396 -11.02 -15.44 8.28
C ARG A 396 -11.65 -14.77 9.51
N GLU A 397 -11.18 -13.58 9.87
CA GLU A 397 -11.75 -12.80 10.97
C GLU A 397 -13.22 -12.44 10.71
N ILE A 398 -13.58 -12.08 9.47
CA ILE A 398 -14.96 -11.77 9.08
C ILE A 398 -15.88 -12.99 9.21
N TYR A 399 -15.42 -14.18 8.80
CA TYR A 399 -16.26 -15.38 8.81
C TYR A 399 -16.43 -15.98 10.22
N PHE A 400 -15.41 -15.89 11.09
CA PHE A 400 -15.31 -16.73 12.29
C PHE A 400 -15.08 -15.98 13.63
N PHE A 401 -15.02 -14.64 13.67
CA PHE A 401 -14.86 -13.88 14.92
C PHE A 401 -15.95 -12.82 15.17
N ASN A 402 -16.46 -12.73 16.42
CA ASN A 402 -17.57 -11.85 16.85
C ASN A 402 -17.25 -10.33 16.84
N LYS A 403 -16.17 -9.89 16.19
CA LYS A 403 -15.76 -8.47 16.03
C LYS A 403 -15.22 -8.18 14.62
N GLY A 404 -15.71 -8.91 13.63
CA GLY A 404 -15.26 -8.81 12.24
C GLY A 404 -15.65 -7.51 11.54
N GLU A 405 -16.42 -6.60 12.14
CA GLU A 405 -16.89 -5.34 11.52
C GLU A 405 -15.73 -4.50 10.99
N ASN A 406 -14.64 -4.39 11.76
CA ASN A 406 -13.47 -3.64 11.32
C ASN A 406 -12.79 -4.31 10.11
N ASN A 407 -12.71 -5.64 10.10
CA ASN A 407 -12.14 -6.39 8.99
C ASN A 407 -13.00 -6.31 7.72
N VAL A 408 -14.34 -6.28 7.84
CA VAL A 408 -15.24 -6.04 6.70
C VAL A 408 -14.96 -4.68 6.08
N ARG A 409 -14.86 -3.64 6.91
CA ARG A 409 -14.54 -2.28 6.47
C ARG A 409 -13.14 -2.18 5.85
N ASP A 410 -12.16 -2.86 6.44
CA ASP A 410 -10.78 -2.91 5.94
C ASP A 410 -10.70 -3.65 4.60
N ILE A 411 -11.47 -4.72 4.40
CA ILE A 411 -11.51 -5.45 3.13
C ILE A 411 -12.21 -4.64 2.02
N TYR A 412 -13.35 -4.01 2.31
CA TYR A 412 -14.03 -3.15 1.35
C TYR A 412 -13.13 -1.98 0.94
N SER A 413 -12.50 -1.30 1.90
CA SER A 413 -11.60 -0.16 1.63
C SER A 413 -10.31 -0.53 0.92
N SER A 414 -9.76 -1.73 1.18
CA SER A 414 -8.47 -2.17 0.62
C SER A 414 -8.57 -2.81 -0.74
N PHE A 415 -9.65 -3.58 -0.96
CA PHE A 415 -9.77 -4.48 -2.09
C PHE A 415 -11.08 -4.30 -2.85
N ASN A 416 -11.88 -3.27 -2.50
CA ASN A 416 -13.18 -2.98 -3.10
C ASN A 416 -14.18 -4.15 -3.01
N VAL A 417 -14.05 -5.03 -2.02
CA VAL A 417 -14.95 -6.19 -1.85
C VAL A 417 -16.22 -5.76 -1.14
N LYS A 418 -17.32 -5.72 -1.88
CA LYS A 418 -18.66 -5.39 -1.39
C LYS A 418 -19.49 -6.63 -1.05
N TYR A 419 -19.21 -7.76 -1.69
CA TYR A 419 -19.99 -9.00 -1.55
C TYR A 419 -19.14 -10.17 -1.03
N PHE A 420 -19.68 -10.92 -0.07
CA PHE A 420 -19.04 -12.08 0.55
C PHE A 420 -19.90 -13.33 0.36
N ILE A 421 -19.31 -14.37 -0.22
CA ILE A 421 -19.97 -15.65 -0.45
C ILE A 421 -19.64 -16.62 0.67
N LEU A 422 -20.66 -17.13 1.35
CA LEU A 422 -20.55 -18.23 2.30
C LEU A 422 -21.11 -19.50 1.66
N SER A 423 -20.32 -20.56 1.68
CA SER A 423 -20.78 -21.89 1.30
C SER A 423 -19.91 -22.99 1.91
N ASP A 424 -20.36 -24.24 1.76
CA ASP A 424 -19.58 -25.43 2.08
C ASP A 424 -18.15 -25.41 1.50
N ARG A 425 -18.00 -24.86 0.30
CA ARG A 425 -16.70 -24.72 -0.38
C ARG A 425 -15.79 -23.73 0.35
N VAL A 426 -16.36 -22.63 0.82
CA VAL A 426 -15.63 -21.59 1.57
C VAL A 426 -15.21 -22.13 2.94
N LEU A 427 -16.12 -22.78 3.65
CA LEU A 427 -15.84 -23.44 4.94
C LEU A 427 -14.70 -24.46 4.84
N ARG A 428 -14.74 -25.35 3.83
CA ARG A 428 -13.67 -26.34 3.58
C ARG A 428 -12.34 -25.69 3.23
N THR A 429 -12.35 -24.56 2.51
CA THR A 429 -11.11 -23.84 2.16
C THR A 429 -10.42 -23.25 3.39
N PHE A 430 -11.19 -22.87 4.42
CA PHE A 430 -10.66 -22.44 5.71
C PHE A 430 -10.36 -23.58 6.68
N GLY A 431 -10.82 -24.81 6.38
CA GLY A 431 -10.74 -25.95 7.29
C GLY A 431 -11.63 -25.82 8.54
N ALA A 432 -12.71 -25.04 8.44
CA ALA A 432 -13.62 -24.72 9.54
C ALA A 432 -14.99 -25.40 9.36
N LYS A 433 -15.76 -25.52 10.45
CA LYS A 433 -17.12 -26.07 10.44
C LYS A 433 -18.19 -24.97 10.53
N ARG A 434 -19.44 -25.31 10.21
CA ARG A 434 -20.55 -24.35 10.17
C ARG A 434 -20.90 -23.80 11.57
N GLU A 435 -20.64 -24.56 12.63
CA GLU A 435 -20.90 -24.13 14.02
C GLU A 435 -19.94 -23.02 14.50
N GLU A 436 -18.83 -22.80 13.80
CA GLU A 436 -17.83 -21.77 14.11
C GLU A 436 -18.13 -20.42 13.44
N LEU A 437 -19.21 -20.34 12.63
CA LEU A 437 -19.54 -19.13 11.87
C LEU A 437 -20.13 -18.04 12.73
N THR A 438 -19.61 -16.84 12.56
CA THR A 438 -20.04 -15.63 13.29
C THR A 438 -20.37 -14.48 12.34
N ILE A 439 -20.20 -14.68 11.02
CA ILE A 439 -20.52 -13.68 9.99
C ILE A 439 -21.96 -13.18 10.07
N HIS A 440 -22.89 -14.03 10.52
CA HIS A 440 -24.30 -13.68 10.73
C HIS A 440 -24.51 -12.64 11.84
N GLU A 441 -23.57 -12.52 12.77
CA GLU A 441 -23.62 -11.56 13.89
C GLU A 441 -23.05 -10.19 13.52
N ASN A 442 -22.41 -10.06 12.34
CA ASN A 442 -21.73 -8.85 11.90
C ASN A 442 -22.71 -7.76 11.46
N LYS A 443 -22.78 -6.66 12.21
CA LYS A 443 -23.75 -5.57 11.98
C LYS A 443 -23.51 -4.75 10.72
N GLU A 444 -22.34 -4.88 10.10
CA GLU A 444 -21.98 -4.15 8.88
C GLU A 444 -22.28 -4.97 7.60
N LEU A 445 -22.74 -6.20 7.74
CA LEU A 445 -23.10 -7.07 6.63
C LEU A 445 -24.60 -7.37 6.66
N ASP A 446 -25.26 -7.19 5.52
CA ASP A 446 -26.64 -7.61 5.32
C ASP A 446 -26.67 -8.91 4.51
N LYS A 447 -27.51 -9.87 4.90
CA LYS A 447 -27.67 -11.14 4.18
C LYS A 447 -28.68 -10.94 3.06
N ILE A 448 -28.19 -10.73 1.84
CA ILE A 448 -29.02 -10.38 0.68
C ILE A 448 -29.51 -11.60 -0.12
N HIS A 449 -28.89 -12.76 0.07
CA HIS A 449 -29.29 -14.01 -0.59
C HIS A 449 -28.98 -15.21 0.29
N SER A 450 -29.87 -16.21 0.26
CA SER A 450 -29.72 -17.47 0.98
C SER A 450 -30.46 -18.59 0.26
N ASN A 451 -29.78 -19.71 0.00
CA ASN A 451 -30.37 -20.91 -0.56
C ASN A 451 -29.63 -22.15 -0.04
N ASP A 452 -30.29 -23.01 0.75
CA ASP A 452 -29.77 -24.20 1.47
C ASP A 452 -28.37 -24.03 2.11
N ASP A 453 -27.30 -24.15 1.29
CA ASP A 453 -25.88 -24.12 1.68
C ASP A 453 -25.06 -23.01 0.97
N PHE A 454 -25.73 -22.01 0.38
CA PHE A 454 -25.09 -20.89 -0.32
C PHE A 454 -25.73 -19.56 0.09
N ASP A 455 -24.94 -18.70 0.71
CA ASP A 455 -25.36 -17.38 1.20
C ASP A 455 -24.48 -16.28 0.60
N ILE A 456 -25.09 -15.11 0.37
CA ILE A 456 -24.36 -13.89 -0.02
C ILE A 456 -24.64 -12.78 0.98
N TYR A 457 -23.57 -12.17 1.49
CA TYR A 457 -23.62 -11.00 2.34
C TYR A 457 -23.15 -9.77 1.56
N GLN A 458 -23.85 -8.65 1.75
CA GLN A 458 -23.50 -7.35 1.20
C GLN A 458 -23.03 -6.42 2.31
N TYR A 459 -21.95 -5.68 2.07
CA TYR A 459 -21.50 -4.64 2.98
C TYR A 459 -22.47 -3.44 2.97
N ILE A 460 -22.94 -3.06 4.16
CA ILE A 460 -23.75 -1.86 4.40
C ILE A 460 -22.79 -0.66 4.45
N ILE A 461 -22.83 0.17 3.40
CA ILE A 461 -22.01 1.39 3.35
C ILE A 461 -22.59 2.41 4.34
N PRO A 462 -21.85 2.84 5.39
CA PRO A 462 -22.33 3.86 6.29
C PRO A 462 -22.45 5.19 5.54
N GLU A 463 -23.61 5.84 5.61
CA GLU A 463 -23.78 7.20 5.11
C GLU A 463 -22.99 8.16 6.02
N TYR A 464 -21.80 8.54 5.58
CA TYR A 464 -21.09 9.66 6.17
C TYR A 464 -21.56 10.94 5.52
N THR A 465 -22.17 11.84 6.29
CA THR A 465 -22.38 13.23 5.87
C THR A 465 -21.02 13.91 5.69
N LEU A 466 -20.56 13.96 4.45
CA LEU A 466 -19.38 14.70 4.04
C LEU A 466 -19.75 16.18 3.91
N THR A 467 -19.43 16.97 4.94
CA THR A 467 -19.51 18.43 4.85
C THR A 467 -18.40 18.93 3.93
N HIS A 468 -18.77 19.25 2.70
CA HIS A 468 -17.90 19.93 1.76
C HIS A 468 -17.97 21.43 2.01
N GLU A 469 -16.84 22.04 2.37
CA GLU A 469 -16.74 23.50 2.44
C GLU A 469 -15.87 24.02 1.27
N ASN A 470 -16.34 25.09 0.62
CA ASN A 470 -15.61 25.74 -0.46
C ASN A 470 -14.25 26.28 0.00
N ILE A 471 -13.22 26.04 -0.80
CA ILE A 471 -11.85 26.48 -0.53
C ILE A 471 -11.75 27.99 -0.68
N THR A 472 -11.25 28.67 0.34
CA THR A 472 -10.72 30.04 0.19
C THR A 472 -9.48 30.26 1.06
N LYS A 473 -8.48 29.36 1.16
CA LYS A 473 -7.22 29.67 1.90
C LYS A 473 -5.90 29.20 1.27
N GLY A 474 -4.96 30.13 1.10
CA GLY A 474 -3.54 29.89 0.76
C GLY A 474 -3.16 29.99 -0.72
N ILE A 475 -1.94 29.50 -1.02
CA ILE A 475 -1.43 29.30 -2.39
C ILE A 475 -1.93 27.94 -2.88
N VAL A 476 -2.56 27.90 -4.05
CA VAL A 476 -3.04 26.69 -4.72
C VAL A 476 -2.37 26.59 -6.08
N PHE A 477 -1.83 25.43 -6.41
CA PHE A 477 -1.29 25.19 -7.75
C PHE A 477 -2.44 24.79 -8.69
N ASN A 478 -2.49 25.41 -9.87
CA ASN A 478 -3.48 25.16 -10.90
C ASN A 478 -3.10 23.89 -11.68
N GLU A 479 -3.32 22.77 -11.04
CA GLU A 479 -3.14 21.43 -11.60
C GLU A 479 -4.39 20.61 -11.32
N THR A 480 -4.55 19.48 -12.01
CA THR A 480 -5.64 18.55 -11.74
C THR A 480 -5.48 18.05 -10.31
N CYS A 481 -6.25 18.65 -9.40
CA CYS A 481 -6.22 18.31 -7.98
C CYS A 481 -6.56 16.82 -7.82
N PRO A 482 -5.79 16.06 -7.03
CA PRO A 482 -6.14 14.69 -6.72
C PRO A 482 -7.54 14.64 -6.09
N GLU A 483 -8.38 13.77 -6.62
CA GLU A 483 -9.69 13.50 -6.07
C GLU A 483 -9.54 12.70 -4.77
N ILE A 484 -10.24 13.14 -3.71
CA ILE A 484 -10.34 12.38 -2.47
C ILE A 484 -11.53 11.46 -2.60
N LYS A 485 -11.26 10.18 -2.85
CA LYS A 485 -12.29 9.16 -3.00
C LYS A 485 -12.66 8.58 -1.65
N ASP A 486 -13.96 8.41 -1.43
CA ASP A 486 -14.45 7.63 -0.32
C ASP A 486 -14.08 6.15 -0.54
N ALA A 487 -13.35 5.56 0.41
CA ALA A 487 -13.01 4.15 0.43
C ALA A 487 -13.39 3.54 1.79
N GLY A 488 -14.68 3.55 2.16
CA GLY A 488 -15.17 2.88 3.36
C GLY A 488 -14.75 3.56 4.67
N VAL A 489 -13.79 2.98 5.40
CA VAL A 489 -13.20 3.59 6.62
C VAL A 489 -12.07 4.56 6.36
N ASP A 490 -11.58 4.61 5.12
CA ASP A 490 -10.47 5.42 4.70
C ASP A 490 -10.87 6.37 3.57
N PHE A 491 -10.02 7.37 3.35
CA PHE A 491 -9.93 8.12 2.11
C PHE A 491 -8.85 7.48 1.23
N LEU A 492 -9.16 7.33 -0.05
CA LEU A 492 -8.21 6.91 -1.08
C LEU A 492 -7.88 8.10 -1.96
N ILE A 493 -6.59 8.39 -2.09
CA ILE A 493 -6.07 9.38 -3.03
C ILE A 493 -5.06 8.67 -3.92
N GLU A 494 -5.32 8.69 -5.23
CA GLU A 494 -4.49 8.05 -6.24
C GLU A 494 -4.13 9.04 -7.34
N THR A 495 -2.84 9.22 -7.57
CA THR A 495 -2.28 10.05 -8.65
C THR A 495 -1.36 9.19 -9.52
N PRO A 496 -0.85 9.71 -10.65
CA PRO A 496 0.21 9.04 -11.40
C PRO A 496 1.50 8.84 -10.58
N GLY A 497 1.78 9.72 -9.61
CA GLY A 497 3.01 9.73 -8.84
C GLY A 497 2.95 8.92 -7.53
N TYR A 498 1.78 8.82 -6.90
CA TYR A 498 1.63 8.10 -5.63
C TYR A 498 0.20 7.62 -5.38
N LYS A 499 0.08 6.67 -4.45
CA LYS A 499 -1.17 6.22 -3.83
C LYS A 499 -1.04 6.36 -2.31
N ILE A 500 -2.05 6.93 -1.68
CA ILE A 500 -2.14 7.03 -0.22
C ILE A 500 -3.54 6.62 0.24
N ARG A 501 -3.58 5.88 1.36
CA ARG A 501 -4.81 5.59 2.10
C ARG A 501 -4.71 6.14 3.50
N LEU A 502 -5.71 6.92 3.87
CA LEU A 502 -5.71 7.71 5.09
C LEU A 502 -7.01 7.50 5.84
N SER A 503 -6.96 7.19 7.13
CA SER A 503 -8.18 6.88 7.89
C SER A 503 -9.15 8.07 7.98
N LYS A 504 -10.45 7.82 7.90
CA LYS A 504 -11.46 8.85 8.14
C LYS A 504 -11.54 9.29 9.59
N LYS A 505 -11.13 8.44 10.54
CA LYS A 505 -11.23 8.68 11.99
C LYS A 505 -9.94 9.19 12.62
N SER A 506 -8.78 8.92 12.02
CA SER A 506 -7.48 9.34 12.55
C SER A 506 -6.53 9.73 11.41
N PRO A 507 -5.46 10.50 11.66
CA PRO A 507 -4.43 10.80 10.67
C PRO A 507 -3.54 9.58 10.31
N SER A 508 -4.01 8.35 10.54
CA SER A 508 -3.24 7.14 10.26
C SER A 508 -3.13 6.90 8.75
N ILE A 509 -1.89 6.71 8.29
CA ILE A 509 -1.58 6.32 6.92
C ILE A 509 -1.52 4.79 6.85
N LYS A 510 -2.46 4.19 6.14
CA LYS A 510 -2.55 2.73 5.95
C LYS A 510 -1.76 2.24 4.75
N TYR A 511 -1.59 3.10 3.75
CA TYR A 511 -0.84 2.82 2.53
C TYR A 511 -0.11 4.08 2.11
N LEU A 512 1.17 3.96 1.75
CA LEU A 512 1.92 5.03 1.10
C LEU A 512 2.93 4.43 0.14
N GLY A 513 2.77 4.70 -1.15
CA GLY A 513 3.65 4.14 -2.17
C GLY A 513 3.22 4.48 -3.59
N SER A 514 3.63 3.65 -4.55
CA SER A 514 3.11 3.70 -5.93
C SER A 514 1.80 2.93 -6.03
N LYS A 515 1.20 2.83 -7.22
CA LYS A 515 0.01 1.99 -7.43
C LYS A 515 0.27 0.50 -7.15
N GLU A 516 1.49 0.05 -7.44
CA GLU A 516 1.91 -1.36 -7.40
C GLU A 516 2.57 -1.79 -6.07
N GLU A 517 3.00 -0.85 -5.23
CA GLU A 517 3.91 -1.16 -4.13
C GLU A 517 3.67 -0.22 -2.94
N ASN A 518 3.37 -0.81 -1.78
CA ASN A 518 3.31 -0.10 -0.50
C ASN A 518 4.71 0.01 0.10
N LEU A 519 5.29 1.21 0.14
CA LEU A 519 6.63 1.42 0.69
C LEU A 519 6.67 1.34 2.23
N LEU A 520 5.51 1.35 2.90
CA LEU A 520 5.43 1.07 4.33
C LEU A 520 5.40 -0.44 4.65
N GLY A 521 4.99 -1.28 3.69
CA GLY A 521 4.74 -2.70 3.94
C GLY A 521 3.70 -2.93 5.04
N GLU A 522 4.03 -3.76 6.04
CA GLU A 522 3.28 -3.97 7.29
C GLU A 522 3.68 -2.96 8.39
N GLY A 523 4.60 -2.05 8.09
CA GLY A 523 5.07 -1.04 9.00
C GLY A 523 4.16 0.19 9.02
N TYR A 524 4.71 1.33 9.43
CA TYR A 524 3.92 2.55 9.64
C TYR A 524 4.77 3.81 9.50
N LEU A 525 4.06 4.91 9.25
CA LEU A 525 4.56 6.28 9.44
C LEU A 525 3.60 6.96 10.40
N LEU A 526 4.02 7.09 11.66
CA LEU A 526 3.20 7.68 12.72
C LEU A 526 3.95 8.77 13.47
N ASP A 527 3.19 9.67 14.07
CA ASP A 527 3.72 10.68 14.98
C ASP A 527 3.46 10.25 16.42
N TYR A 528 4.38 10.57 17.31
CA TYR A 528 4.28 10.40 18.74
C TYR A 528 4.48 11.75 19.41
N LEU A 529 3.56 12.13 20.29
CA LEU A 529 3.57 13.39 20.99
C LEU A 529 3.61 13.15 22.50
N ARG A 530 4.49 13.84 23.21
CA ARG A 530 4.49 13.95 24.66
C ARG A 530 4.39 15.41 25.06
N ILE A 531 3.36 15.72 25.85
CA ILE A 531 3.22 17.01 26.52
C ILE A 531 3.67 16.83 27.96
N SER A 532 4.57 17.68 28.44
CA SER A 532 4.96 17.74 29.84
C SER A 532 4.98 19.18 30.36
N TRP A 533 4.87 19.32 31.67
CA TRP A 533 4.83 20.61 32.33
C TRP A 533 5.89 20.71 33.43
N TYR A 534 6.45 21.91 33.60
CA TYR A 534 7.46 22.20 34.62
C TYR A 534 7.04 23.34 35.56
N SER A 535 5.81 23.84 35.43
CA SER A 535 5.22 24.81 36.36
C SER A 535 4.76 24.12 37.65
N ARG A 536 4.79 24.81 38.79
CA ARG A 536 4.57 24.21 40.12
C ARG A 536 3.33 23.30 40.22
N GLU A 537 2.16 23.77 39.79
CA GLU A 537 0.89 23.02 39.87
C GLU A 537 0.80 21.82 38.91
N TYR A 538 1.69 21.79 37.91
CA TYR A 538 1.75 20.76 36.89
C TYR A 538 3.11 20.03 36.87
N LEU A 539 3.92 20.21 37.91
CA LEU A 539 5.28 19.68 37.95
C LEU A 539 5.24 18.16 37.77
N ASN A 540 6.04 17.65 36.83
CA ASN A 540 6.11 16.22 36.47
C ASN A 540 4.81 15.62 35.90
N LYS A 541 3.77 16.41 35.64
CA LYS A 541 2.61 15.92 34.87
C LYS A 541 2.99 15.82 33.40
N PHE A 542 2.69 14.68 32.79
CA PHE A 542 2.86 14.46 31.37
C PHE A 542 1.72 13.63 30.80
N ALA A 543 1.56 13.66 29.49
CA ALA A 543 0.64 12.81 28.75
C ALA A 543 1.22 12.51 27.37
N ASP A 544 1.01 11.27 26.96
CA ASP A 544 1.51 10.73 25.69
C ASP A 544 0.34 10.51 24.74
N TYR A 545 0.56 10.81 23.48
CA TYR A 545 -0.45 10.73 22.43
C TYR A 545 0.16 10.13 21.18
N VAL A 546 -0.56 9.17 20.61
CA VAL A 546 -0.27 8.57 19.31
C VAL A 546 -1.43 8.96 18.39
N PRO A 547 -1.34 10.05 17.60
CA PRO A 547 -2.47 10.55 16.82
C PRO A 547 -3.10 9.50 15.90
N SER A 548 -2.33 8.54 15.37
CA SER A 548 -2.86 7.45 14.56
C SER A 548 -3.86 6.54 15.29
N GLU A 549 -3.81 6.49 16.63
CA GLU A 549 -4.66 5.65 17.49
C GLU A 549 -5.81 6.44 18.16
N MET A 550 -5.96 7.73 17.84
CA MET A 550 -6.98 8.60 18.44
C MET A 550 -8.05 8.99 17.42
N ASN A 551 -9.29 9.16 17.86
CA ASN A 551 -10.39 9.63 17.00
C ASN A 551 -10.40 11.17 16.84
N PHE A 552 -10.48 11.69 15.62
CA PHE A 552 -10.51 13.12 15.35
C PHE A 552 -11.86 13.52 14.75
N SER A 553 -12.21 14.81 14.87
CA SER A 553 -13.18 15.39 13.95
C SER A 553 -12.47 15.62 12.62
N THR A 554 -13.01 15.04 11.54
CA THR A 554 -12.39 15.06 10.21
C THR A 554 -13.22 15.92 9.27
N ILE A 555 -12.55 16.84 8.57
CA ILE A 555 -13.18 17.79 7.65
C ILE A 555 -12.46 17.66 6.30
N ILE A 556 -13.21 17.50 5.21
CA ILE A 556 -12.67 17.53 3.84
C ILE A 556 -12.91 18.91 3.25
N ARG A 557 -11.88 19.52 2.68
CA ARG A 557 -11.95 20.82 2.01
C ARG A 557 -11.18 20.79 0.70
N GLY A 558 -11.88 20.50 -0.41
CA GLY A 558 -11.25 20.32 -1.72
C GLY A 558 -10.25 19.17 -1.71
N ASN A 559 -8.97 19.44 -2.01
CA ASN A 559 -7.87 18.47 -1.96
C ASN A 559 -7.22 18.35 -0.57
N GLN A 560 -7.93 18.71 0.50
CA GLN A 560 -7.42 18.67 1.86
C GLN A 560 -8.26 17.80 2.79
N VAL A 561 -7.58 17.07 3.68
CA VAL A 561 -8.18 16.40 4.84
C VAL A 561 -7.63 17.02 6.11
N ILE A 562 -8.51 17.48 6.99
CA ILE A 562 -8.17 18.18 8.23
C ILE A 562 -8.71 17.39 9.42
N TYR A 563 -7.81 16.95 10.29
CA TYR A 563 -8.10 16.32 11.57
C TYR A 563 -7.93 17.35 12.68
N LYS A 564 -8.95 17.51 13.54
CA LYS A 564 -8.90 18.39 14.72
C LYS A 564 -9.28 17.62 15.98
N ARG A 565 -8.54 17.81 17.07
CA ARG A 565 -8.82 17.21 18.38
C ARG A 565 -8.26 18.06 19.52
N ILE A 566 -8.95 18.02 20.67
CA ILE A 566 -8.44 18.55 21.94
C ILE A 566 -7.67 17.44 22.67
N LEU A 567 -6.43 17.73 23.02
CA LEU A 567 -5.55 16.89 23.84
C LEU A 567 -5.90 17.09 25.31
N ARG A 568 -5.93 15.99 26.07
CA ARG A 568 -6.33 15.95 27.47
C ARG A 568 -5.30 15.21 28.31
N ASN A 569 -5.23 15.51 29.60
CA ASN A 569 -4.37 14.78 30.54
C ASN A 569 -4.56 13.25 30.48
N GLN A 570 -3.65 12.48 31.09
CA GLN A 570 -3.70 11.00 31.10
C GLN A 570 -5.06 10.45 31.56
N ASN A 571 -5.70 11.09 32.55
CA ASN A 571 -7.02 10.70 33.07
C ASN A 571 -8.20 11.15 32.19
N LYS A 572 -7.94 11.84 31.07
CA LYS A 572 -8.92 12.37 30.11
C LYS A 572 -9.92 13.38 30.70
N THR A 573 -9.65 13.96 31.87
CA THR A 573 -10.53 14.93 32.54
C THR A 573 -10.27 16.38 32.12
N GLU A 574 -9.00 16.78 32.05
CA GLU A 574 -8.57 18.17 31.83
C GLU A 574 -8.11 18.39 30.40
N LYS A 575 -8.45 19.55 29.80
CA LYS A 575 -8.00 19.93 28.44
C LYS A 575 -6.64 20.63 28.54
N TRP A 576 -5.68 20.20 27.73
CA TRP A 576 -4.30 20.71 27.76
C TRP A 576 -3.94 21.54 26.54
N ALA A 577 -4.29 21.07 25.34
CA ALA A 577 -3.85 21.67 24.08
C ALA A 577 -4.80 21.32 22.94
N THR A 578 -4.74 22.05 21.83
CA THR A 578 -5.40 21.68 20.58
C THR A 578 -4.39 21.13 19.58
N LEU A 579 -4.74 20.01 18.94
CA LEU A 579 -3.98 19.39 17.84
C LEU A 579 -4.78 19.49 16.53
N ILE A 580 -4.15 20.02 15.49
CA ILE A 580 -4.69 20.07 14.14
C ILE A 580 -3.67 19.45 13.18
N ILE A 581 -4.08 18.43 12.42
CA ILE A 581 -3.25 17.79 11.39
C ILE A 581 -3.95 17.96 10.05
N LYS A 582 -3.25 18.47 9.05
CA LYS A 582 -3.77 18.70 7.71
C LYS A 582 -2.95 17.96 6.69
N TYR A 583 -3.61 17.26 5.78
CA TYR A 583 -3.02 16.74 4.56
C TYR A 583 -3.57 17.51 3.38
N GLN A 584 -2.70 18.09 2.57
CA GLN A 584 -3.03 18.71 1.30
C GLN A 584 -2.35 17.91 0.19
N PHE A 585 -3.15 17.42 -0.76
CA PHE A 585 -2.69 16.52 -1.82
C PHE A 585 -2.41 17.30 -3.10
N TYR A 586 -1.17 17.26 -3.56
CA TYR A 586 -0.79 17.71 -4.89
C TYR A 586 -0.60 16.53 -5.84
N ARG A 587 -0.43 16.77 -7.14
CA ARG A 587 -0.24 15.70 -8.13
C ARG A 587 0.94 14.79 -7.77
N ASP A 588 2.08 15.38 -7.40
CA ASP A 588 3.36 14.65 -7.24
C ASP A 588 3.92 14.69 -5.80
N ALA A 589 3.26 15.38 -4.87
CA ALA A 589 3.67 15.45 -3.47
C ALA A 589 2.48 15.63 -2.52
N ILE A 590 2.70 15.38 -1.23
CA ILE A 590 1.73 15.57 -0.16
C ILE A 590 2.31 16.59 0.82
N LYS A 591 1.57 17.66 1.12
CA LYS A 591 1.92 18.59 2.19
C LYS A 591 1.15 18.21 3.45
N ASN A 592 1.88 17.82 4.49
CA ASN A 592 1.39 17.57 5.83
C ASN A 592 1.71 18.78 6.74
N GLU A 593 0.71 19.29 7.44
CA GLU A 593 0.87 20.35 8.44
C GLU A 593 0.37 19.87 9.80
N MET A 594 1.24 19.88 10.80
CA MET A 594 0.91 19.56 12.19
C MET A 594 1.01 20.82 13.04
N ILE A 595 -0.10 21.22 13.65
CA ILE A 595 -0.23 22.41 14.48
C ILE A 595 -0.61 21.98 15.90
N ILE A 596 0.27 22.24 16.85
CA ILE A 596 0.02 22.01 18.28
C ILE A 596 -0.04 23.37 18.97
N ALA A 597 -1.20 23.72 19.51
CA ALA A 597 -1.44 24.99 20.18
C ALA A 597 -1.53 24.82 21.71
N ASN A 598 -0.88 25.70 22.47
CA ASN A 598 -1.02 25.77 23.92
C ASN A 598 -2.13 26.76 24.29
N ASP A 599 -3.38 26.35 24.15
CA ASP A 599 -4.55 27.24 24.08
C ASP A 599 -5.64 26.90 25.11
N HIS A 600 -5.35 26.02 26.08
CA HIS A 600 -6.26 25.69 27.19
C HIS A 600 -5.69 25.95 28.57
N LEU A 601 -4.35 25.90 28.75
CA LEU A 601 -3.70 26.13 30.04
C LEU A 601 -2.88 27.43 30.07
N PRO A 602 -2.84 28.15 31.21
CA PRO A 602 -2.16 29.44 31.33
C PRO A 602 -0.64 29.33 31.53
N VAL A 603 -0.05 28.15 31.38
CA VAL A 603 1.36 27.84 31.66
C VAL A 603 2.10 27.43 30.39
N ALA A 604 3.42 27.60 30.36
CA ALA A 604 4.22 27.19 29.21
C ALA A 604 4.29 25.65 29.10
N MET A 605 4.06 25.16 27.88
CA MET A 605 4.01 23.74 27.55
C MET A 605 5.37 23.26 27.03
N ASN A 606 5.90 22.15 27.57
CA ASN A 606 7.02 21.45 26.94
C ASN A 606 6.50 20.35 26.02
N LEU A 607 6.91 20.40 24.76
CA LEU A 607 6.50 19.48 23.73
C LEU A 607 7.68 18.64 23.25
N TYR A 608 7.49 17.33 23.28
CA TYR A 608 8.31 16.37 22.55
C TYR A 608 7.46 15.76 21.44
N LEU A 609 7.95 15.81 20.21
CA LEU A 609 7.33 15.15 19.06
C LEU A 609 8.37 14.25 18.41
N SER A 610 7.97 13.04 18.03
CA SER A 610 8.80 12.13 17.25
C SER A 610 7.99 11.62 16.07
N THR A 611 8.51 11.74 14.85
CA THR A 611 7.96 11.00 13.71
C THR A 611 8.68 9.66 13.63
N MET A 612 7.94 8.58 13.85
CA MET A 612 8.44 7.22 13.83
C MET A 612 8.06 6.55 12.51
N THR A 613 9.06 6.04 11.80
CA THR A 613 8.84 5.32 10.53
C THR A 613 9.40 3.92 10.65
N LEU A 614 8.55 2.91 10.46
CA LEU A 614 8.93 1.50 10.37
C LEU A 614 8.61 1.04 8.94
N THR A 615 9.63 0.64 8.17
CA THR A 615 9.47 0.32 6.75
C THR A 615 10.45 -0.78 6.31
N PRO A 616 10.23 -1.47 5.18
CA PRO A 616 11.23 -2.36 4.58
C PRO A 616 12.42 -1.61 3.92
N LEU A 617 12.52 -0.29 4.07
CA LEU A 617 13.55 0.55 3.45
C LEU A 617 14.79 0.61 4.35
N ASN A 618 15.88 -0.03 3.91
CA ASN A 618 17.06 -0.27 4.75
C ASN A 618 18.17 0.80 4.62
N TYR A 619 17.92 1.86 3.88
CA TYR A 619 18.82 2.99 3.75
C TYR A 619 18.08 4.28 4.06
N PHE A 620 18.81 5.24 4.60
CA PHE A 620 18.36 6.61 4.58
C PHE A 620 19.47 7.58 4.25
N THR A 621 19.10 8.64 3.54
CA THR A 621 19.98 9.75 3.23
C THR A 621 19.39 11.03 3.78
N TYR A 622 20.20 11.86 4.43
CA TYR A 622 19.78 13.19 4.88
C TYR A 622 20.81 14.24 4.44
N LYS A 623 20.35 15.47 4.23
CA LYS A 623 21.22 16.62 4.00
C LYS A 623 21.40 17.33 5.32
N ASP A 624 22.64 17.39 5.82
CA ASP A 624 22.94 18.14 7.04
C ASP A 624 22.68 19.65 6.84
N TRP A 625 22.80 20.41 7.92
CA TRP A 625 22.56 21.86 7.90
C TRP A 625 23.39 22.61 6.84
N TYR A 626 24.58 22.10 6.49
CA TYR A 626 25.47 22.69 5.49
C TYR A 626 25.18 22.20 4.06
N GLY A 627 24.11 21.43 3.87
CA GLY A 627 23.73 20.85 2.59
C GLY A 627 24.56 19.63 2.20
N LYS A 628 25.45 19.15 3.08
CA LYS A 628 26.27 17.97 2.79
C LYS A 628 25.40 16.73 2.96
N LYS A 629 25.32 15.96 1.87
CA LYS A 629 24.59 14.70 1.82
C LYS A 629 25.30 13.64 2.66
N LYS A 630 24.53 12.93 3.48
CA LYS A 630 24.99 11.84 4.35
C LYS A 630 24.08 10.64 4.18
N GLU A 631 24.63 9.55 3.66
CA GLU A 631 23.92 8.28 3.50
C GLU A 631 24.26 7.33 4.67
N ARG A 632 23.26 6.56 5.09
CA ARG A 632 23.36 5.55 6.15
C ARG A 632 22.61 4.30 5.72
N ARG A 633 23.23 3.14 5.96
CA ARG A 633 22.56 1.84 5.92
C ARG A 633 22.12 1.48 7.34
N VAL A 634 20.88 1.02 7.47
CA VAL A 634 20.31 0.50 8.70
C VAL A 634 20.60 -1.01 8.75
N TYR A 635 21.24 -1.45 9.82
CA TYR A 635 21.58 -2.86 10.05
C TYR A 635 20.73 -3.41 11.20
N PRO A 636 20.38 -4.72 11.17
CA PRO A 636 19.78 -5.40 12.31
C PRO A 636 20.58 -5.18 13.60
N SER A 637 19.92 -4.76 14.67
CA SER A 637 20.59 -4.50 15.95
C SER A 637 19.62 -4.60 17.12
N GLU A 638 20.12 -5.05 18.28
CA GLU A 638 19.38 -5.08 19.55
C GLU A 638 19.19 -3.67 20.14
N GLY A 639 20.03 -2.71 19.74
CA GLY A 639 20.00 -1.33 20.19
C GLY A 639 19.82 -0.33 19.06
N TYR A 640 19.37 0.87 19.40
CA TYR A 640 19.29 1.96 18.43
C TYR A 640 20.63 2.71 18.30
N VAL A 641 20.95 3.12 17.08
CA VAL A 641 22.01 4.09 16.82
C VAL A 641 21.41 5.49 16.84
N ARG A 642 22.13 6.44 17.42
CA ARG A 642 21.64 7.82 17.59
C ARG A 642 22.58 8.83 16.94
N ILE A 643 22.04 9.63 16.04
CA ILE A 643 22.66 10.84 15.51
C ILE A 643 22.09 12.01 16.32
N LYS A 644 22.91 12.58 17.21
CA LYS A 644 22.51 13.68 18.12
C LYS A 644 22.89 15.03 17.56
N ASN A 645 22.08 16.04 17.89
CA ASN A 645 22.40 17.46 17.71
C ASN A 645 22.85 17.81 16.28
N LYS A 646 22.18 17.22 15.27
CA LYS A 646 22.43 17.52 13.86
C LYS A 646 21.11 17.88 13.20
N LYS A 647 20.98 19.15 12.85
CA LYS A 647 19.81 19.64 12.12
C LYS A 647 19.88 19.24 10.65
N PHE A 648 18.73 18.91 10.08
CA PHE A 648 18.59 18.56 8.68
C PHE A 648 17.25 19.04 8.14
N ARG A 649 17.23 19.44 6.86
CA ARG A 649 16.02 19.95 6.19
C ARG A 649 15.24 18.87 5.44
N SER A 650 15.89 17.76 5.11
CA SER A 650 15.27 16.66 4.37
C SER A 650 15.90 15.32 4.71
N ILE A 651 15.10 14.27 4.60
CA ILE A 651 15.51 12.88 4.73
C ILE A 651 14.80 12.04 3.66
N PHE A 652 15.52 11.09 3.08
CA PHE A 652 15.04 10.13 2.10
C PHE A 652 15.23 8.73 2.68
N LEU A 653 14.15 8.00 2.94
CA LEU A 653 14.19 6.58 3.32
C LEU A 653 14.07 5.75 2.03
N HIS A 654 14.94 4.79 1.77
CA HIS A 654 14.97 4.10 0.46
C HIS A 654 15.55 2.68 0.48
N ASN A 655 15.31 1.94 -0.61
CA ASN A 655 15.94 0.65 -0.91
C ASN A 655 16.89 0.75 -2.13
N LYS A 656 17.77 1.77 -2.13
CA LYS A 656 18.60 2.24 -3.27
C LYS A 656 17.82 3.12 -4.26
N ASN A 657 16.91 2.57 -5.05
CA ASN A 657 16.36 3.29 -6.21
C ASN A 657 15.02 3.98 -5.95
N LYS A 658 14.26 3.56 -4.94
CA LYS A 658 12.92 4.08 -4.66
C LYS A 658 12.72 4.23 -3.16
N GLY A 659 11.92 5.21 -2.76
CA GLY A 659 11.78 5.55 -1.36
C GLY A 659 10.74 6.62 -1.04
N ILE A 660 10.76 7.03 0.22
CA ILE A 660 9.93 8.08 0.80
C ILE A 660 10.83 9.27 1.12
N TYR A 661 10.64 10.35 0.38
CA TYR A 661 11.33 11.62 0.63
C TYR A 661 10.48 12.50 1.53
N MET A 662 11.09 13.08 2.54
CA MET A 662 10.48 14.03 3.45
C MET A 662 11.32 15.31 3.49
N ARG A 663 10.68 16.45 3.29
CA ARG A 663 11.31 17.77 3.46
C ARG A 663 10.52 18.64 4.41
N TYR A 664 11.21 19.27 5.34
CA TYR A 664 10.64 20.16 6.33
C TYR A 664 10.61 21.59 5.80
N GLY A 665 9.48 22.28 5.98
CA GLY A 665 9.31 23.68 5.64
C GLY A 665 9.90 24.62 6.68
N ASN A 666 10.02 25.90 6.34
CA ASN A 666 10.69 26.91 7.17
C ASN A 666 9.84 27.41 8.37
N THR A 667 8.60 26.95 8.52
CA THR A 667 7.66 27.43 9.55
C THR A 667 7.93 26.88 10.95
N ALA A 668 8.84 25.91 11.08
CA ALA A 668 9.23 25.32 12.34
C ALA A 668 10.74 25.04 12.38
N PRO A 669 11.33 24.91 13.59
CA PRO A 669 12.69 24.44 13.75
C PRO A 669 12.89 23.09 13.06
N CYS A 670 14.03 22.92 12.39
CA CYS A 670 14.38 21.63 11.80
C CYS A 670 14.57 20.57 12.90
N PRO A 671 14.23 19.30 12.62
CA PRO A 671 14.54 18.21 13.54
C PRO A 671 16.04 18.09 13.76
N SER A 672 16.43 17.63 14.95
CA SER A 672 17.84 17.66 15.39
C SER A 672 18.39 16.30 15.82
N ASN A 673 17.56 15.27 15.90
CA ASN A 673 17.99 13.92 16.27
C ASN A 673 17.37 12.88 15.34
N ILE A 674 18.17 11.88 14.96
CA ILE A 674 17.71 10.69 14.24
C ILE A 674 18.12 9.46 15.07
N TYR A 675 17.17 8.58 15.34
CA TYR A 675 17.38 7.29 15.96
C TYR A 675 17.02 6.24 14.93
N TYR A 676 17.85 5.21 14.77
CA TYR A 676 17.53 4.16 13.83
C TYR A 676 18.03 2.81 14.30
N LEU A 677 17.29 1.76 13.94
CA LEU A 677 17.65 0.36 14.18
C LEU A 677 16.99 -0.53 13.12
N GLY A 678 17.67 -1.60 12.74
CA GLY A 678 17.09 -2.67 11.93
C GLY A 678 16.51 -3.75 12.84
N SER A 679 15.36 -4.30 12.48
CA SER A 679 14.81 -5.47 13.18
C SER A 679 15.71 -6.68 12.96
N ILE A 680 15.85 -7.52 13.99
CA ILE A 680 16.58 -8.80 13.95
C ILE A 680 15.66 -9.92 13.42
N GLU A 681 14.36 -9.77 13.63
CA GLU A 681 13.34 -10.77 13.28
C GLU A 681 12.78 -10.55 11.87
N TYR A 682 12.67 -9.29 11.43
CA TYR A 682 12.05 -8.90 10.17
C TYR A 682 12.99 -8.02 9.34
N ASN A 683 12.84 -8.06 8.01
CA ASN A 683 13.59 -7.17 7.11
C ASN A 683 12.99 -5.76 7.08
N TYR A 684 12.95 -5.10 8.25
CA TYR A 684 12.40 -3.77 8.47
C TYR A 684 13.40 -2.89 9.21
N SER A 685 13.35 -1.61 8.90
CA SER A 685 14.14 -0.56 9.50
C SER A 685 13.23 0.45 10.18
N SER A 686 13.57 0.80 11.41
CA SER A 686 12.94 1.86 12.19
C SER A 686 13.81 3.11 12.12
N VAL A 687 13.22 4.26 11.78
CA VAL A 687 13.85 5.58 11.79
C VAL A 687 12.92 6.55 12.51
N ASN A 688 13.38 7.11 13.63
CA ASN A 688 12.66 8.06 14.46
C ASN A 688 13.33 9.43 14.42
N ILE A 689 12.53 10.47 14.24
CA ILE A 689 12.99 11.85 14.06
C ILE A 689 12.36 12.74 15.13
N ASP A 690 13.18 13.36 15.98
CA ASP A 690 12.68 14.09 17.16
C ASP A 690 12.71 15.61 17.05
N TYR A 691 11.72 16.21 17.71
CA TYR A 691 11.55 17.64 17.99
C TYR A 691 11.34 17.86 19.48
N ARG A 692 11.91 18.94 20.00
CA ARG A 692 11.64 19.44 21.36
C ARG A 692 11.45 20.94 21.33
N ARG A 693 10.40 21.44 21.98
CA ARG A 693 10.11 22.87 22.04
C ARG A 693 9.26 23.25 23.25
N PHE A 694 9.56 24.41 23.83
CA PHE A 694 8.66 25.10 24.75
C PHE A 694 7.71 26.02 24.00
N ILE A 695 6.40 25.92 24.29
CA ILE A 695 5.33 26.69 23.64
C ILE A 695 4.63 27.53 24.72
N GLN A 696 4.66 28.85 24.54
CA GLN A 696 4.03 29.80 25.47
C GLN A 696 2.50 29.75 25.38
N PRO A 697 1.77 30.22 26.41
CA PRO A 697 0.30 30.34 26.35
C PRO A 697 -0.17 31.10 25.10
N GLY A 698 -1.13 30.56 24.36
CA GLY A 698 -1.66 31.13 23.11
C GLY A 698 -0.76 30.94 21.87
N ASP A 699 0.48 30.48 22.04
CA ASP A 699 1.42 30.17 20.96
C ASP A 699 1.14 28.75 20.38
N SER A 700 1.69 28.48 19.19
CA SER A 700 1.66 27.17 18.55
C SER A 700 3.01 26.78 17.92
N LEU A 701 3.22 25.47 17.80
CA LEU A 701 4.23 24.89 16.92
C LEU A 701 3.54 24.43 15.63
N HIS A 702 3.95 24.98 14.48
CA HIS A 702 3.41 24.65 13.16
C HIS A 702 4.49 24.00 12.29
N ILE A 703 4.53 22.68 12.32
CA ILE A 703 5.43 21.87 11.49
C ILE A 703 4.80 21.66 10.14
N THR A 704 5.55 21.96 9.07
CA THR A 704 5.16 21.66 7.70
C THR A 704 6.12 20.63 7.14
N ARG A 705 5.61 19.54 6.58
CA ARG A 705 6.40 18.49 5.93
C ARG A 705 5.83 18.16 4.57
N TYR A 706 6.69 18.11 3.56
CA TYR A 706 6.36 17.63 2.23
C TYR A 706 6.83 16.19 2.09
N ILE A 707 5.97 15.32 1.56
CA ILE A 707 6.22 13.90 1.34
C ILE A 707 6.11 13.62 -0.16
N SER A 708 7.10 12.96 -0.73
CA SER A 708 7.08 12.51 -2.13
C SER A 708 7.61 11.08 -2.23
N ILE A 709 7.12 10.33 -3.22
CA ILE A 709 7.46 8.92 -3.45
C ILE A 709 8.18 8.78 -4.80
N GLY A 710 9.23 7.95 -4.85
CA GLY A 710 10.03 7.75 -6.07
C GLY A 710 11.53 7.65 -5.79
N ASP A 711 12.36 7.89 -6.80
CA ASP A 711 13.81 8.05 -6.64
C ASP A 711 14.15 9.42 -6.03
N GLU A 712 15.35 9.56 -5.47
CA GLU A 712 15.74 10.75 -4.71
C GLU A 712 15.70 12.04 -5.54
N ASN A 713 16.17 12.00 -6.80
CA ASN A 713 16.25 13.20 -7.64
C ASN A 713 14.86 13.65 -8.08
N THR A 714 14.01 12.70 -8.48
CA THR A 714 12.63 12.99 -8.89
C THR A 714 11.82 13.49 -7.70
N THR A 715 11.92 12.85 -6.54
CA THR A 715 11.18 13.24 -5.35
C THR A 715 11.58 14.61 -4.80
N GLU A 716 12.88 14.94 -4.85
CA GLU A 716 13.34 16.28 -4.50
C GLU A 716 12.77 17.34 -5.46
N LYS A 717 12.83 17.11 -6.78
CA LYS A 717 12.25 18.01 -7.79
C LYS A 717 10.74 18.17 -7.64
N ASN A 718 10.02 17.10 -7.32
CA ASN A 718 8.57 17.13 -7.09
C ASN A 718 8.24 18.06 -5.92
N VAL A 719 8.97 17.97 -4.81
CA VAL A 719 8.77 18.87 -3.67
C VAL A 719 9.19 20.30 -4.00
N ASP A 720 10.32 20.48 -4.70
CA ASP A 720 10.81 21.80 -5.10
C ASP A 720 9.82 22.56 -6.00
N ARG A 721 9.05 21.85 -6.84
CA ARG A 721 7.96 22.44 -7.62
C ARG A 721 6.99 23.21 -6.72
N TYR A 722 6.54 22.61 -5.62
CA TYR A 722 5.56 23.20 -4.71
C TYR A 722 6.16 24.19 -3.70
N LEU A 723 7.49 24.21 -3.57
CA LEU A 723 8.23 25.24 -2.82
C LEU A 723 8.70 26.41 -3.69
N SER A 724 8.55 26.31 -5.02
CA SER A 724 9.05 27.31 -5.96
C SER A 724 8.29 28.62 -5.95
N VAL A 725 7.08 28.67 -5.38
CA VAL A 725 6.34 29.91 -5.16
C VAL A 725 5.90 29.98 -3.70
N GLY A 726 6.25 31.06 -3.03
CA GLY A 726 5.88 31.31 -1.64
C GLY A 726 5.47 32.75 -1.41
N LEU A 727 4.50 32.96 -0.51
CA LEU A 727 4.11 34.30 -0.07
C LEU A 727 5.13 34.79 0.96
N TYR A 728 5.73 35.94 0.71
CA TYR A 728 6.70 36.53 1.63
C TYR A 728 5.97 37.17 2.83
N PRO A 729 6.39 36.92 4.08
CA PRO A 729 5.63 37.34 5.26
C PRO A 729 5.76 38.83 5.59
N TYR A 730 6.71 39.54 4.96
CA TYR A 730 7.02 40.94 5.27
C TYR A 730 6.71 41.88 4.10
N PRO A 731 6.36 43.15 4.39
CA PRO A 731 6.11 44.14 3.35
C PRO A 731 7.29 44.28 2.39
N GLU A 732 6.99 44.45 1.10
CA GLU A 732 7.96 44.81 0.05
C GLU A 732 9.03 43.74 -0.23
N GLY A 733 8.94 42.56 0.40
CA GLY A 733 9.92 41.50 0.18
C GLY A 733 11.26 41.71 0.89
N ILE A 734 11.31 42.62 1.87
CA ILE A 734 12.55 43.00 2.56
C ILE A 734 12.53 42.49 4.00
N VAL A 735 13.67 41.98 4.46
CA VAL A 735 13.83 41.46 5.81
C VAL A 735 13.78 42.61 6.83
N PRO A 736 12.83 42.61 7.78
CA PRO A 736 12.64 43.72 8.71
C PRO A 736 13.53 43.60 9.95
N LEU A 737 13.99 44.75 10.43
CA LEU A 737 14.61 44.93 11.74
C LEU A 737 13.79 45.96 12.54
N ILE A 738 13.38 45.58 13.73
CA ILE A 738 12.65 46.42 14.68
C ILE A 738 13.57 46.70 15.86
N ILE A 739 13.77 47.98 16.17
CA ILE A 739 14.37 48.39 17.44
C ILE A 739 13.24 48.90 18.33
N THR A 740 13.11 48.29 19.51
CA THR A 740 12.10 48.69 20.48
C THR A 740 12.68 48.79 21.89
N GLY A 741 12.21 49.77 22.67
CA GLY A 741 12.55 49.92 24.08
C GLY A 741 11.32 49.83 24.98
N TYR A 742 11.54 50.07 26.27
CA TYR A 742 10.44 50.44 27.18
C TYR A 742 10.88 51.48 28.22
N LEU A 743 9.94 52.35 28.58
CA LEU A 743 9.99 53.27 29.71
C LEU A 743 8.94 52.85 30.75
N GLU A 744 9.40 52.28 31.87
CA GLU A 744 8.51 51.70 32.88
C GLU A 744 7.68 52.74 33.64
N ARG A 745 8.22 53.95 33.82
CA ARG A 745 7.59 55.03 34.58
C ARG A 745 7.82 56.35 33.86
N LEU A 746 6.76 57.02 33.43
CA LEU A 746 6.85 58.29 32.72
C LEU A 746 6.92 59.46 33.72
N ASN A 747 6.07 59.44 34.75
CA ASN A 747 6.01 60.50 35.78
C ASN A 747 7.17 60.43 36.78
N HIS A 748 7.68 59.22 37.02
CA HIS A 748 8.70 58.96 38.03
C HIS A 748 10.10 58.73 37.44
N SER A 749 10.30 58.94 36.14
CA SER A 749 11.64 58.89 35.54
C SER A 749 12.48 60.08 36.01
N THR A 750 13.75 59.83 36.34
CA THR A 750 14.67 60.92 36.68
C THR A 750 14.97 61.77 35.45
N GLU A 751 15.31 63.06 35.65
CA GLU A 751 15.69 63.94 34.55
C GLU A 751 16.89 63.37 33.76
N LYS A 752 17.84 62.73 34.44
CA LYS A 752 18.99 62.06 33.82
C LYS A 752 18.57 60.91 32.90
N GLU A 753 17.59 60.09 33.29
CA GLU A 753 17.05 58.99 32.47
C GLU A 753 16.30 59.51 31.25
N LEU A 754 15.46 60.53 31.43
CA LEU A 754 14.72 61.16 30.33
C LEU A 754 15.67 61.81 29.32
N ASN A 755 16.64 62.60 29.79
CA ASN A 755 17.66 63.21 28.93
C ASN A 755 18.51 62.17 28.20
N SER A 756 18.78 61.04 28.83
CA SER A 756 19.49 59.92 28.16
C SER A 756 18.65 59.29 27.07
N SER A 757 17.36 59.13 27.30
CA SER A 757 16.42 58.58 26.32
C SER A 757 16.23 59.54 25.14
N PHE A 758 16.04 60.84 25.41
CA PHE A 758 15.95 61.88 24.37
C PHE A 758 17.20 61.96 23.51
N TYR A 759 18.39 61.80 24.09
CA TYR A 759 19.64 61.71 23.33
C TYR A 759 19.58 60.53 22.34
N VAL A 760 19.25 59.34 22.83
CA VAL A 760 19.13 58.14 21.98
C VAL A 760 18.12 58.32 20.86
N TYR A 761 16.92 58.87 21.13
CA TYR A 761 15.92 59.09 20.08
C TYR A 761 16.39 60.06 19.03
N ARG A 762 17.11 61.11 19.43
CA ARG A 762 17.68 62.08 18.50
C ARG A 762 18.71 61.42 17.58
N GLU A 763 19.63 60.63 18.12
CA GLU A 763 20.64 59.94 17.32
C GLU A 763 20.01 58.90 16.37
N LEU A 764 19.01 58.14 16.83
CA LEU A 764 18.28 57.19 15.95
C LEU A 764 17.49 57.91 14.85
N LYS A 765 16.90 59.07 15.15
CA LYS A 765 16.23 59.92 14.16
C LYS A 765 17.22 60.41 13.11
N TYR A 766 18.40 60.87 13.51
CA TYR A 766 19.46 61.26 12.57
C TYR A 766 19.94 60.10 11.70
N ALA A 767 19.97 58.88 12.25
CA ALA A 767 20.29 57.67 11.51
C ALA A 767 19.14 57.16 10.61
N ASN A 768 18.00 57.87 10.55
CA ASN A 768 16.78 57.49 9.82
C ASN A 768 16.26 56.09 10.19
N VAL A 769 16.24 55.79 11.50
CA VAL A 769 15.77 54.51 12.04
C VAL A 769 14.43 54.68 12.73
N ALA A 770 13.45 53.85 12.33
CA ALA A 770 12.19 53.73 13.07
C ALA A 770 12.46 53.09 14.45
N TYR A 771 12.02 53.76 15.50
CA TYR A 771 12.16 53.30 16.88
C TYR A 771 10.80 53.31 17.58
N THR A 772 10.48 52.20 18.26
CA THR A 772 9.23 52.04 19.01
C THR A 772 9.50 51.97 20.51
N GLU A 773 8.87 52.83 21.32
CA GLU A 773 9.01 52.85 22.78
C GLU A 773 7.74 52.30 23.45
N GLY A 774 7.89 51.31 24.31
CA GLY A 774 6.80 50.80 25.16
C GLY A 774 6.63 51.67 26.40
N ILE A 775 5.44 52.24 26.61
CA ILE A 775 5.19 53.18 27.72
C ILE A 775 4.06 52.65 28.60
N ASN A 776 4.26 52.69 29.92
CA ASN A 776 3.20 52.45 30.88
C ASN A 776 2.24 53.65 30.88
N MET A 777 0.96 53.39 30.57
CA MET A 777 -0.08 54.41 30.49
C MET A 777 -1.18 54.20 31.55
N GLY A 778 -0.84 53.56 32.67
CA GLY A 778 -1.68 53.55 33.86
C GLY A 778 -1.97 54.96 34.37
N ASN A 779 -3.04 55.12 35.14
CA ASN A 779 -3.51 56.44 35.58
C ASN A 779 -2.44 57.27 36.31
N GLU A 780 -1.58 56.62 37.08
CA GLU A 780 -0.48 57.25 37.84
C GLU A 780 0.68 57.73 36.96
N GLU A 781 0.77 57.24 35.72
CA GLU A 781 1.88 57.52 34.79
C GLU A 781 1.48 58.50 33.67
N ILE A 782 0.30 59.13 33.76
CA ILE A 782 -0.15 60.11 32.77
C ILE A 782 0.70 61.38 32.85
N ASN A 783 1.45 61.69 31.78
CA ASN A 783 2.26 62.91 31.62
C ASN A 783 2.23 63.42 30.18
N LYS A 784 1.40 64.44 29.90
CA LYS A 784 1.29 65.02 28.55
C LYS A 784 2.56 65.73 28.10
N THR A 785 3.26 66.40 29.01
CA THR A 785 4.45 67.19 28.68
C THR A 785 5.58 66.29 28.18
N ILE A 786 5.88 65.22 28.91
CA ILE A 786 6.93 64.27 28.53
C ILE A 786 6.51 63.49 27.28
N MET A 787 5.25 63.04 27.19
CA MET A 787 4.76 62.33 26.01
C MET A 787 4.83 63.19 24.74
N ASN A 788 4.40 64.44 24.78
CA ASN A 788 4.51 65.34 23.62
C ASN A 788 5.97 65.55 23.20
N LYS A 789 6.89 65.65 24.18
CA LYS A 789 8.33 65.74 23.90
C LYS A 789 8.84 64.46 23.23
N LEU A 790 8.44 63.28 23.70
CA LEU A 790 8.76 61.99 23.07
C LEU A 790 8.27 61.94 21.62
N LEU A 791 6.99 62.23 21.39
CA LEU A 791 6.38 62.21 20.06
C LEU A 791 7.04 63.22 19.10
N SER A 792 7.59 64.34 19.59
CA SER A 792 8.31 65.30 18.74
C SER A 792 9.58 64.74 18.08
N TYR A 793 10.16 63.67 18.64
CA TYR A 793 11.26 62.93 18.02
C TYR A 793 10.80 61.95 16.94
N GLY A 794 9.49 61.82 16.71
CA GLY A 794 8.93 60.90 15.72
C GLY A 794 9.00 59.43 16.14
N ILE A 795 9.07 59.17 17.46
CA ILE A 795 9.06 57.80 17.97
C ILE A 795 7.65 57.21 17.86
N ASP A 796 7.59 55.92 17.56
CA ASP A 796 6.37 55.14 17.63
C ASP A 796 6.14 54.70 19.08
N VAL A 797 4.89 54.66 19.53
CA VAL A 797 4.55 54.39 20.94
C VAL A 797 3.59 53.23 21.04
N ILE A 798 3.95 52.24 21.86
CA ILE A 798 3.10 51.10 22.21
C ILE A 798 2.91 51.02 23.72
N GLY A 799 1.99 50.18 24.16
CA GLY A 799 1.78 49.96 25.59
C GLY A 799 2.93 49.19 26.26
N TYR A 800 3.12 49.39 27.56
CA TYR A 800 3.96 48.55 28.40
C TYR A 800 3.25 48.31 29.74
N GLU A 801 2.98 47.05 30.08
CA GLU A 801 2.12 46.73 31.21
C GLU A 801 2.61 45.53 32.02
N ASN A 802 2.35 45.53 33.34
CA ASN A 802 2.69 44.43 34.21
C ASN A 802 1.45 43.64 34.66
N PHE A 803 1.43 42.35 34.35
CA PHE A 803 0.36 41.41 34.73
C PHE A 803 0.78 40.46 35.88
N PHE A 804 1.98 40.64 36.43
CA PHE A 804 2.58 39.79 37.44
C PHE A 804 3.17 40.64 38.57
N TYR A 805 2.40 40.92 39.62
CA TYR A 805 2.92 41.62 40.79
C TYR A 805 3.51 40.66 41.85
N ARG A 806 2.78 39.58 42.18
CA ARG A 806 3.26 38.47 43.04
C ARG A 806 2.83 37.11 42.49
N PHE A 807 1.59 37.03 42.03
CA PHE A 807 1.04 35.97 41.20
C PHE A 807 0.48 36.61 39.92
N THR A 808 -0.01 35.79 38.99
CA THR A 808 -0.70 36.30 37.80
C THR A 808 -1.97 37.01 38.21
N ASP A 809 -2.18 38.23 37.71
CA ASP A 809 -3.40 39.00 38.00
C ASP A 809 -4.64 38.26 37.44
N PRO A 810 -5.80 38.28 38.13
CA PRO A 810 -7.05 37.76 37.59
C PRO A 810 -7.45 38.40 36.25
N LEU A 811 -8.14 37.64 35.39
CA LEU A 811 -8.59 38.09 34.06
C LEU A 811 -9.24 39.49 34.07
N GLN A 812 -10.11 39.77 35.04
CA GLN A 812 -10.82 41.06 35.12
C GLN A 812 -9.86 42.25 35.32
N ILE A 813 -8.83 42.08 36.16
CA ILE A 813 -7.81 43.10 36.40
C ILE A 813 -6.95 43.28 35.14
N GLN A 814 -6.63 42.18 34.45
CA GLN A 814 -5.88 42.27 33.19
C GLN A 814 -6.67 43.01 32.10
N LYS A 815 -7.97 42.74 31.96
CA LYS A 815 -8.87 43.50 31.07
C LYS A 815 -8.89 44.97 31.42
N GLU A 816 -9.03 45.30 32.70
CA GLU A 816 -9.04 46.69 33.16
C GLU A 816 -7.71 47.40 32.83
N LYS A 817 -6.57 46.76 33.07
CA LYS A 817 -5.25 47.34 32.74
C LYS A 817 -5.10 47.62 31.25
N ILE A 818 -5.43 46.63 30.39
CA ILE A 818 -5.34 46.79 28.93
C ILE A 818 -6.32 47.86 28.45
N GLY A 819 -7.57 47.84 28.94
CA GLY A 819 -8.60 48.82 28.60
C GLY A 819 -8.22 50.23 29.05
N ASN A 820 -7.69 50.40 30.26
CA ASN A 820 -7.21 51.68 30.78
C ASN A 820 -6.03 52.20 29.97
N MET A 821 -5.05 51.34 29.64
CA MET A 821 -3.91 51.69 28.79
C MET A 821 -4.38 52.23 27.43
N ARG A 822 -5.32 51.54 26.76
CA ARG A 822 -5.88 52.00 25.47
C ARG A 822 -6.67 53.31 25.62
N ARG A 823 -7.54 53.38 26.62
CA ARG A 823 -8.36 54.56 26.88
C ARG A 823 -7.48 55.77 27.17
N ASN A 824 -6.46 55.61 28.01
CA ASN A 824 -5.57 56.69 28.40
C ASN A 824 -4.70 57.16 27.22
N ALA A 825 -4.20 56.23 26.39
CA ALA A 825 -3.52 56.56 25.14
C ALA A 825 -4.36 57.48 24.25
N ARG A 826 -5.64 57.13 24.08
CA ARG A 826 -6.57 57.88 23.24
C ARG A 826 -6.98 59.22 23.86
N VAL A 827 -7.39 59.22 25.13
CA VAL A 827 -7.96 60.39 25.81
C VAL A 827 -6.90 61.44 26.13
N TYR A 828 -5.73 61.03 26.62
CA TYR A 828 -4.71 61.98 27.09
C TYR A 828 -3.67 62.32 26.03
N TYR A 829 -3.39 61.43 25.08
CA TYR A 829 -2.31 61.60 24.10
C TYR A 829 -2.77 61.58 22.63
N ASN A 830 -4.07 61.34 22.37
CA ASN A 830 -4.61 61.17 21.02
C ASN A 830 -3.89 60.06 20.21
N LEU A 831 -3.45 59.01 20.90
CA LEU A 831 -2.79 57.85 20.31
C LEU A 831 -3.75 56.66 20.24
N ASN A 832 -3.75 55.95 19.12
CA ASN A 832 -4.45 54.67 19.00
C ASN A 832 -3.44 53.53 19.04
N ILE A 833 -3.15 53.03 20.24
CA ILE A 833 -2.21 51.91 20.40
C ILE A 833 -2.83 50.60 19.90
N SER A 834 -2.07 49.87 19.09
CA SER A 834 -2.46 48.60 18.49
C SER A 834 -1.72 47.39 19.09
N GLY A 835 -0.76 47.62 19.99
CA GLY A 835 -0.04 46.55 20.69
C GLY A 835 0.66 47.02 21.96
N PHE A 836 1.27 46.07 22.67
CA PHE A 836 2.03 46.34 23.89
C PHE A 836 3.13 45.30 24.17
N ILE A 837 4.04 45.64 25.08
CA ILE A 837 5.07 44.77 25.63
C ILE A 837 4.66 44.38 27.07
N PRO A 838 4.44 43.10 27.37
CA PRO A 838 4.26 42.66 28.75
C PRO A 838 5.59 42.72 29.50
N LYS A 839 5.56 43.19 30.75
CA LYS A 839 6.75 43.29 31.61
C LYS A 839 7.47 41.96 31.71
N GLY A 840 8.77 41.95 31.39
CA GLY A 840 9.60 40.75 31.37
C GLY A 840 9.21 39.72 30.30
N LEU A 841 8.42 40.11 29.29
CA LEU A 841 7.83 39.24 28.27
C LEU A 841 6.93 38.15 28.85
N ARG A 842 6.34 38.39 30.04
CA ARG A 842 5.50 37.43 30.76
C ARG A 842 4.02 37.71 30.53
N TYR A 843 3.29 36.70 30.09
CA TYR A 843 1.85 36.76 29.83
C TYR A 843 1.24 35.36 30.01
N ASN A 844 -0.08 35.27 30.15
CA ASN A 844 -0.82 34.01 30.23
C ASN A 844 -2.02 33.99 29.26
N LEU A 845 -2.83 32.93 29.29
CA LEU A 845 -4.04 32.86 28.46
C LEU A 845 -5.08 33.92 28.81
N ASP A 846 -5.14 34.38 30.06
CA ASP A 846 -6.04 35.49 30.43
C ASP A 846 -5.59 36.80 29.80
N THR A 847 -4.28 37.05 29.71
CA THR A 847 -3.73 38.21 29.00
C THR A 847 -4.11 38.15 27.53
N ILE A 848 -4.03 36.96 26.91
CA ILE A 848 -4.44 36.73 25.53
C ILE A 848 -5.94 37.03 25.35
N ASN A 849 -6.78 36.47 26.22
CA ASN A 849 -8.22 36.67 26.18
C ASN A 849 -8.60 38.15 26.33
N ALA A 850 -8.04 38.82 27.33
CA ALA A 850 -8.22 40.26 27.55
C ALA A 850 -7.74 41.09 26.36
N SER A 851 -6.64 40.72 25.72
CA SER A 851 -6.12 41.41 24.53
C SER A 851 -7.04 41.26 23.32
N ILE A 852 -7.66 40.09 23.14
CA ILE A 852 -8.62 39.85 22.06
C ILE A 852 -9.89 40.68 22.26
N ASP A 853 -10.45 40.65 23.48
CA ASP A 853 -11.66 41.41 23.84
C ASP A 853 -11.44 42.92 23.67
N GLU A 854 -10.27 43.40 24.10
CA GLU A 854 -9.85 44.78 23.93
C GLU A 854 -9.25 45.06 22.55
N ASN A 855 -9.49 44.22 21.53
CA ASN A 855 -9.10 44.42 20.12
C ASN A 855 -7.66 44.92 19.92
N ILE A 856 -6.71 44.32 20.64
CA ILE A 856 -5.26 44.49 20.44
C ILE A 856 -4.85 43.68 19.21
N THR A 857 -3.98 44.26 18.38
CA THR A 857 -3.50 43.63 17.15
C THR A 857 -2.28 42.74 17.41
N PHE A 858 -1.38 43.14 18.29
CA PHE A 858 -0.18 42.36 18.59
C PHE A 858 0.34 42.50 20.02
N ILE A 859 1.14 41.51 20.43
CA ILE A 859 1.93 41.53 21.66
C ILE A 859 3.37 41.19 21.29
N ILE A 860 4.33 41.97 21.79
CA ILE A 860 5.75 41.62 21.69
C ILE A 860 6.06 40.61 22.80
N ALA A 861 6.21 39.36 22.42
CA ALA A 861 6.17 38.22 23.34
C ALA A 861 7.12 37.13 22.85
N THR A 862 7.58 36.27 23.77
CA THR A 862 8.45 35.11 23.49
C THR A 862 9.86 35.52 23.04
N SER A 863 10.85 35.23 23.88
CA SER A 863 12.26 35.46 23.55
C SER A 863 12.85 34.30 22.75
N VAL A 864 13.65 34.62 21.73
CA VAL A 864 14.40 33.65 20.93
C VAL A 864 15.90 33.86 21.19
N GLY A 865 16.60 32.79 21.58
CA GLY A 865 18.04 32.83 21.82
C GLY A 865 18.84 33.20 20.57
N PRO A 866 20.05 33.76 20.69
CA PRO A 866 20.89 34.05 19.54
C PRO A 866 21.23 32.76 18.77
N PRO A 867 21.51 32.85 17.46
CA PRO A 867 21.91 31.70 16.68
C PRO A 867 23.30 31.21 17.10
N ILE A 868 23.40 29.91 17.40
CA ILE A 868 24.65 29.23 17.79
C ILE A 868 24.78 28.01 16.88
N GLU A 869 25.80 28.01 16.01
CA GLU A 869 25.94 27.01 14.94
C GLU A 869 24.60 26.83 14.18
N GLU A 870 24.09 25.62 14.00
CA GLU A 870 22.77 25.37 13.41
C GLU A 870 21.56 25.70 14.32
N PHE A 871 21.74 25.96 15.61
CA PHE A 871 20.63 26.16 16.55
C PHE A 871 20.11 27.61 16.58
N ASN A 872 18.82 27.75 16.86
CA ASN A 872 18.09 29.03 16.87
C ASN A 872 18.21 29.88 15.60
N ARG A 873 18.50 29.28 14.43
CA ARG A 873 18.60 30.02 13.16
C ARG A 873 17.26 30.20 12.45
N GLU A 874 16.42 29.16 12.47
CA GLU A 874 15.25 29.06 11.59
C GLU A 874 13.92 28.82 12.31
N GLY A 875 12.84 29.38 11.77
CA GLY A 875 11.46 29.03 12.17
C GLY A 875 11.04 29.52 13.55
N LEU A 876 11.84 30.38 14.18
CA LEU A 876 11.61 30.89 15.54
C LEU A 876 11.27 32.37 15.60
N ARG A 877 11.75 33.19 14.65
CA ARG A 877 11.59 34.65 14.67
C ARG A 877 10.47 35.17 13.77
N TYR A 878 9.69 34.28 13.16
CA TYR A 878 8.48 34.67 12.44
C TYR A 878 7.38 35.19 13.37
N PRO A 879 6.60 36.20 12.92
CA PRO A 879 5.32 36.53 13.54
C PRO A 879 4.41 35.30 13.64
N LYS A 880 3.64 35.20 14.72
CA LYS A 880 2.76 34.05 14.94
C LYS A 880 1.33 34.47 15.23
N ILE A 881 0.37 33.71 14.71
CA ILE A 881 -1.04 33.90 15.02
C ILE A 881 -1.35 33.18 16.33
N VAL A 882 -2.04 33.88 17.22
CA VAL A 882 -2.51 33.31 18.48
C VAL A 882 -3.64 32.31 18.24
N TYR A 883 -3.60 31.22 18.99
CA TYR A 883 -4.70 30.27 19.09
C TYR A 883 -5.38 30.39 20.46
N TYR A 884 -6.70 30.34 20.46
CA TYR A 884 -7.52 30.31 21.67
C TYR A 884 -8.65 29.29 21.49
N HIS A 885 -8.69 28.27 22.37
CA HIS A 885 -9.65 27.17 22.34
C HIS A 885 -9.90 26.55 20.94
N GLY A 886 -8.83 26.37 20.18
CA GLY A 886 -8.79 25.68 18.90
C GLY A 886 -9.06 26.56 17.69
N ASN A 887 -9.20 27.88 17.88
CA ASN A 887 -9.46 28.83 16.81
C ASN A 887 -8.30 29.81 16.66
N LYS A 888 -7.97 30.15 15.41
CA LYS A 888 -7.06 31.26 15.10
C LYS A 888 -7.73 32.58 15.46
N THR A 889 -7.02 33.47 16.13
CA THR A 889 -7.52 34.80 16.49
C THR A 889 -6.91 35.87 15.59
N SER A 890 -7.29 37.14 15.77
CA SER A 890 -6.67 38.28 15.07
C SER A 890 -5.38 38.79 15.73
N LEU A 891 -5.02 38.25 16.90
CA LEU A 891 -3.88 38.70 17.70
C LEU A 891 -2.58 38.05 17.20
N ILE A 892 -1.53 38.85 17.04
CA ILE A 892 -0.22 38.42 16.56
C ILE A 892 0.82 38.46 17.70
N LEU A 893 1.61 37.40 17.85
CA LEU A 893 2.78 37.39 18.72
C LEU A 893 4.03 37.72 17.90
N LEU A 894 4.79 38.70 18.38
CA LEU A 894 6.04 39.14 17.77
C LEU A 894 7.24 38.72 18.63
N PRO A 895 8.15 37.86 18.13
CA PRO A 895 9.25 37.31 18.90
C PRO A 895 10.40 38.31 19.10
N VAL A 896 10.95 38.32 20.32
CA VAL A 896 12.11 39.17 20.68
C VAL A 896 13.41 38.40 20.50
N SER A 897 14.38 39.00 19.82
CA SER A 897 15.74 38.46 19.68
C SER A 897 16.57 38.77 20.92
N ASN A 898 17.04 37.71 21.60
CA ASN A 898 18.08 37.82 22.62
C ASN A 898 19.48 37.92 21.96
N PRO A 899 20.47 38.49 22.67
CA PRO A 899 20.38 39.11 24.00
C PRO A 899 19.62 40.45 23.98
N THR A 900 19.02 40.83 25.12
CA THR A 900 18.43 42.18 25.28
C THR A 900 19.47 43.14 25.85
N SER A 901 19.24 44.45 25.70
CA SER A 901 20.08 45.51 26.31
C SER A 901 20.22 45.44 27.84
N SER A 902 19.45 44.58 28.52
CA SER A 902 19.61 44.36 29.96
C SER A 902 20.96 43.75 30.35
N LEU A 903 21.64 43.11 29.39
CA LEU A 903 22.98 42.52 29.51
C LEU A 903 24.12 43.47 29.15
N LEU A 904 23.85 44.68 28.65
CA LEU A 904 24.88 45.71 28.45
C LEU A 904 25.27 46.30 29.81
N ARG A 905 26.19 45.63 30.50
CA ARG A 905 26.73 46.04 31.80
C ARG A 905 28.19 45.60 31.94
N PRO A 906 28.99 46.25 32.79
CA PRO A 906 30.41 45.92 32.95
C PRO A 906 30.70 44.46 33.33
N GLU A 907 29.74 43.75 33.93
CA GLU A 907 29.91 42.35 34.33
C GLU A 907 29.84 41.34 33.17
N TYR A 908 29.44 41.79 31.97
CA TYR A 908 29.33 40.94 30.78
C TYR A 908 30.32 41.35 29.69
N ASN A 909 30.73 40.38 28.87
CA ASN A 909 31.52 40.67 27.69
C ASN A 909 30.65 41.35 26.62
N ILE A 910 30.80 42.66 26.49
CA ILE A 910 30.02 43.48 25.55
C ILE A 910 30.33 43.09 24.09
N GLU A 911 31.56 42.72 23.76
CA GLU A 911 31.93 42.29 22.40
C GLU A 911 31.18 41.02 21.99
N ASP A 912 31.01 40.08 22.92
CA ASP A 912 30.23 38.86 22.69
C ASP A 912 28.75 39.18 22.42
N ILE A 913 28.16 40.14 23.15
CA ILE A 913 26.78 40.58 22.96
C ILE A 913 26.60 41.20 21.56
N LEU A 914 27.51 42.09 21.15
CA LEU A 914 27.49 42.73 19.83
C LEU A 914 27.69 41.69 18.71
N SER A 915 28.57 40.71 18.91
CA SER A 915 28.78 39.58 18.00
C SER A 915 27.52 38.73 17.84
N GLN A 916 26.80 38.45 18.94
CA GLN A 916 25.54 37.73 18.92
C GLN A 916 24.43 38.49 18.16
N TRP A 917 24.37 39.82 18.26
CA TRP A 917 23.45 40.62 17.46
C TRP A 917 23.78 40.60 15.98
N LYS A 918 25.06 40.72 15.60
CA LYS A 918 25.50 40.58 14.19
C LYS A 918 25.17 39.18 13.65
N SER A 919 25.43 38.13 14.42
CA SER A 919 25.06 36.75 14.07
C SER A 919 23.54 36.59 13.90
N THR A 920 22.74 37.28 14.72
CA THR A 920 21.27 37.28 14.60
C THR A 920 20.81 37.99 13.32
N ILE A 921 21.41 39.12 12.96
CA ILE A 921 21.17 39.83 11.69
C ILE A 921 21.49 38.91 10.50
N ASP A 922 22.67 38.30 10.50
CA ASP A 922 23.09 37.40 9.43
C ASP A 922 22.18 36.18 9.29
N SER A 923 21.71 35.63 10.41
CA SER A 923 20.76 34.53 10.42
C SER A 923 19.39 34.95 9.88
N ALA A 924 18.89 36.11 10.30
CA ALA A 924 17.60 36.63 9.87
C ALA A 924 17.57 36.87 8.36
N ILE A 925 18.65 37.42 7.80
CA ILE A 925 18.76 37.66 6.35
C ILE A 925 18.82 36.34 5.58
N ARG A 926 19.57 35.36 6.08
CA ARG A 926 19.72 34.07 5.41
C ARG A 926 18.42 33.26 5.40
N GLU A 927 17.64 33.35 6.47
CA GLU A 927 16.44 32.54 6.66
C GLU A 927 15.14 33.31 6.36
N ASP A 928 15.21 34.54 5.86
CA ASP A 928 14.04 35.43 5.66
C ASP A 928 13.22 35.61 6.96
N ASP A 929 13.90 35.94 8.06
CA ASP A 929 13.35 36.03 9.42
C ASP A 929 13.36 37.48 9.94
N LEU A 930 12.49 37.82 10.89
CA LEU A 930 12.44 39.15 11.51
C LEU A 930 13.48 39.28 12.63
N CYS A 931 14.04 40.47 12.83
CA CYS A 931 14.78 40.82 14.03
C CYS A 931 14.00 41.83 14.88
N ILE A 932 13.78 41.54 16.17
CA ILE A 932 13.30 42.54 17.13
C ILE A 932 14.29 42.65 18.28
N PHE A 933 15.02 43.76 18.35
CA PHE A 933 15.94 44.01 19.45
C PHE A 933 15.27 44.88 20.52
N LEU A 934 15.25 44.35 21.75
CA LEU A 934 14.75 45.07 22.93
C LEU A 934 15.89 45.92 23.55
N LEU A 935 16.03 47.14 23.04
CA LEU A 935 17.07 48.11 23.38
C LEU A 935 16.47 49.27 24.20
N ARG A 936 16.66 49.22 25.52
CA ARG A 936 16.19 50.23 26.45
C ARG A 936 16.98 51.52 26.26
N SER A 937 16.30 52.58 25.87
CA SER A 937 16.84 53.91 25.59
C SER A 937 17.69 54.46 26.76
N THR A 938 17.26 54.24 28.01
CA THR A 938 18.05 54.67 29.19
C THR A 938 19.38 53.93 29.39
N ARG A 939 19.60 52.79 28.73
CA ARG A 939 20.81 51.94 28.90
C ARG A 939 21.77 52.00 27.73
N ILE A 940 21.26 52.18 26.51
CA ILE A 940 22.12 52.12 25.32
C ILE A 940 22.88 53.42 25.05
N ARG A 941 22.66 54.49 25.84
CA ARG A 941 23.36 55.77 25.68
C ARG A 941 24.88 55.62 25.69
N GLU A 942 25.42 54.85 26.62
CA GLU A 942 26.87 54.66 26.77
C GLU A 942 27.48 53.83 25.64
N TYR A 943 26.64 53.11 24.88
CA TYR A 943 27.01 52.23 23.79
C TYR A 943 26.47 52.71 22.44
N MET A 944 26.13 54.00 22.33
CA MET A 944 25.40 54.52 21.17
C MET A 944 26.20 54.36 19.87
N ASN A 945 27.53 54.51 19.92
CA ASN A 945 28.40 54.34 18.76
C ASN A 945 28.35 52.88 18.24
N GLU A 946 28.37 51.91 19.15
CA GLU A 946 28.28 50.49 18.85
C GLU A 946 26.89 50.14 18.28
N ILE A 947 25.82 50.74 18.79
CA ILE A 947 24.47 50.58 18.25
C ILE A 947 24.36 51.19 16.85
N LEU A 948 24.92 52.38 16.61
CA LEU A 948 24.96 52.99 15.27
C LEU A 948 25.77 52.12 14.28
N ASN A 949 26.90 51.56 14.71
CA ASN A 949 27.67 50.61 13.90
C ASN A 949 26.89 49.33 13.59
N LEU A 950 26.09 48.83 14.54
CA LEU A 950 25.20 47.68 14.32
C LEU A 950 24.09 48.02 13.32
N ILE A 951 23.53 49.24 13.40
CA ILE A 951 22.51 49.75 12.47
C ILE A 951 23.08 49.82 11.06
N GLU A 952 24.24 50.44 10.88
CA GLU A 952 24.89 50.53 9.58
C GLU A 952 25.27 49.16 9.03
N TYR A 953 25.71 48.24 9.91
CA TYR A 953 25.91 46.85 9.53
C TYR A 953 24.62 46.21 9.00
N ALA A 954 23.49 46.34 9.70
CA ALA A 954 22.20 45.81 9.26
C ALA A 954 21.75 46.39 7.91
N LYS A 955 21.89 47.71 7.71
CA LYS A 955 21.59 48.37 6.42
C LYS A 955 22.47 47.84 5.29
N SER A 956 23.78 47.69 5.54
CA SER A 956 24.73 47.17 4.54
C SER A 956 24.41 45.74 4.10
N ARG A 957 23.72 44.97 4.95
CA ARG A 957 23.28 43.61 4.65
C ARG A 957 21.88 43.55 4.02
N GLY A 958 21.21 44.70 3.86
CA GLY A 958 19.94 44.83 3.16
C GLY A 958 18.68 44.81 4.04
N MET A 959 18.80 44.96 5.36
CA MET A 959 17.62 45.03 6.24
C MET A 959 16.98 46.43 6.23
N THR A 960 15.66 46.47 6.47
CA THR A 960 14.92 47.73 6.63
C THR A 960 14.40 47.91 8.05
N PHE A 961 14.49 49.14 8.55
CA PHE A 961 13.97 49.49 9.86
C PHE A 961 12.47 49.81 9.78
N THR A 962 11.68 49.21 10.67
CA THR A 962 10.21 49.31 10.66
C THR A 962 9.64 49.22 12.07
N THR A 963 8.31 49.37 12.20
CA THR A 963 7.59 49.28 13.48
C THR A 963 6.94 47.90 13.68
N PRO A 964 6.72 47.47 14.94
CA PRO A 964 5.95 46.27 15.26
C PRO A 964 4.55 46.24 14.64
N GLU A 965 3.85 47.38 14.69
CA GLU A 965 2.50 47.51 14.14
C GLU A 965 2.45 47.20 12.65
N ARG A 966 3.36 47.79 11.86
CA ARG A 966 3.39 47.59 10.40
C ARG A 966 3.60 46.11 10.05
N ILE A 967 4.46 45.41 10.78
CA ILE A 967 4.71 43.97 10.56
C ILE A 967 3.51 43.12 10.99
N ALA A 968 2.96 43.35 12.18
CA ALA A 968 1.81 42.59 12.67
C ALA A 968 0.57 42.79 11.79
N GLU A 969 0.28 44.02 11.38
CA GLU A 969 -0.87 44.33 10.53
C GLU A 969 -0.72 43.70 9.14
N HIS A 970 0.45 43.84 8.52
CA HIS A 970 0.72 43.21 7.23
C HIS A 970 0.56 41.69 7.32
N PHE A 971 1.19 41.05 8.30
CA PHE A 971 1.10 39.61 8.51
C PHE A 971 -0.34 39.12 8.75
N ARG A 972 -1.14 39.90 9.49
CA ARG A 972 -2.57 39.64 9.71
C ARG A 972 -3.36 39.72 8.41
N LEU A 973 -3.12 40.72 7.57
CA LEU A 973 -3.81 40.91 6.29
C LEU A 973 -3.43 39.83 5.26
N LEU A 974 -2.17 39.37 5.27
CA LEU A 974 -1.70 38.28 4.40
C LEU A 974 -2.49 36.98 4.58
N GLN A 975 -3.12 36.75 5.75
CA GLN A 975 -3.92 35.54 6.00
C GLN A 975 -5.16 35.41 5.12
N ASN A 976 -5.58 36.51 4.49
CA ASN A 976 -6.72 36.58 3.57
C ASN A 976 -6.30 36.88 2.13
N ILE A 977 -5.02 36.71 1.81
CA ILE A 977 -4.51 36.73 0.43
C ILE A 977 -4.52 35.30 -0.11
N TYR A 978 -5.01 35.15 -1.34
CA TYR A 978 -5.09 33.88 -2.06
C TYR A 978 -4.32 34.01 -3.36
N ALA A 979 -3.64 32.93 -3.73
CA ALA A 979 -2.94 32.90 -5.01
C ALA A 979 -3.16 31.55 -5.70
N THR A 980 -3.47 31.61 -6.99
CA THR A 980 -3.50 30.44 -7.88
C THR A 980 -2.25 30.48 -8.76
N VAL A 981 -1.43 29.44 -8.70
CA VAL A 981 -0.14 29.37 -9.39
C VAL A 981 -0.23 28.37 -10.53
N SER A 982 -0.03 28.81 -11.77
CA SER A 982 0.15 27.93 -12.93
C SER A 982 1.62 27.95 -13.32
N LYS A 983 2.26 26.79 -13.39
CA LYS A 983 3.69 26.66 -13.71
C LYS A 983 3.89 25.75 -14.90
N ASP A 984 4.40 26.34 -15.97
CA ASP A 984 4.84 25.67 -17.19
C ASP A 984 6.37 25.55 -17.21
N ILE A 985 6.92 25.03 -18.32
CA ILE A 985 8.36 24.86 -18.50
C ILE A 985 9.07 26.23 -18.45
N ASP A 986 8.50 27.23 -19.12
CA ASP A 986 9.13 28.54 -19.33
C ASP A 986 8.44 29.70 -18.59
N SER A 987 7.30 29.47 -17.95
CA SER A 987 6.54 30.54 -17.29
C SER A 987 5.93 30.12 -15.94
N VAL A 988 5.79 31.10 -15.05
CA VAL A 988 5.10 30.97 -13.77
C VAL A 988 4.06 32.09 -13.69
N ASN A 989 2.79 31.75 -13.83
CA ASN A 989 1.66 32.67 -13.75
C ASN A 989 1.04 32.62 -12.36
N ILE A 990 0.94 33.76 -11.67
CA ILE A 990 0.40 33.86 -10.32
C ILE A 990 -0.82 34.78 -10.33
N PHE A 991 -2.01 34.22 -10.14
CA PHE A 991 -3.25 34.97 -10.03
C PHE A 991 -3.56 35.24 -8.57
N ILE A 992 -3.60 36.51 -8.17
CA ILE A 992 -3.70 36.93 -6.77
C ILE A 992 -5.10 37.49 -6.50
N LYS A 993 -5.72 37.06 -5.41
CA LYS A 993 -7.00 37.59 -4.91
C LYS A 993 -6.86 38.07 -3.47
N ASN A 994 -7.33 39.28 -3.21
CA ASN A 994 -7.41 39.84 -1.86
C ASN A 994 -8.87 39.76 -1.37
N ASN A 995 -9.17 38.96 -0.35
CA ASN A 995 -10.50 38.98 0.29
C ASN A 995 -10.54 39.78 1.59
N ASN A 996 -9.52 40.61 1.87
CA ASN A 996 -9.67 41.61 2.92
C ASN A 996 -10.66 42.69 2.46
N ASN A 997 -11.30 43.36 3.43
CA ASN A 997 -12.14 44.54 3.20
C ASN A 997 -11.34 45.81 2.84
N ARG A 998 -10.02 45.70 2.70
CA ARG A 998 -9.11 46.82 2.43
C ARG A 998 -7.89 46.35 1.61
N PRO A 999 -7.23 47.25 0.86
CA PRO A 999 -6.03 46.91 0.09
C PRO A 999 -4.88 46.50 1.02
N VAL A 1000 -4.06 45.55 0.55
CA VAL A 1000 -2.83 45.13 1.23
C VAL A 1000 -1.65 45.66 0.44
N LYS A 1001 -0.85 46.55 1.04
CA LYS A 1001 0.33 47.14 0.39
C LYS A 1001 1.56 46.25 0.58
N GLY A 1002 2.43 46.21 -0.43
CA GLY A 1002 3.71 45.51 -0.37
C GLY A 1002 3.59 43.98 -0.34
N VAL A 1003 2.54 43.40 -0.95
CA VAL A 1003 2.42 41.94 -1.09
C VAL A 1003 3.51 41.45 -2.04
N THR A 1004 4.36 40.54 -1.56
CA THR A 1004 5.48 40.01 -2.34
C THR A 1004 5.41 38.49 -2.42
N PHE A 1005 5.68 37.96 -3.61
CA PHE A 1005 5.84 36.53 -3.85
C PHE A 1005 7.31 36.23 -4.13
N ARG A 1006 7.84 35.22 -3.45
CA ARG A 1006 9.15 34.64 -3.78
C ARG A 1006 8.94 33.58 -4.84
N VAL A 1007 9.64 33.71 -5.97
CA VAL A 1007 9.57 32.77 -7.10
C VAL A 1007 10.96 32.20 -7.38
N THR A 1008 11.10 30.89 -7.30
CA THR A 1008 12.30 30.14 -7.66
C THR A 1008 12.20 29.72 -9.12
N VAL A 1009 13.08 30.27 -9.95
CA VAL A 1009 13.19 29.96 -11.39
C VAL A 1009 14.39 29.03 -11.65
N PRO A 1010 14.38 28.22 -12.72
CA PRO A 1010 15.49 27.33 -13.05
C PRO A 1010 16.81 28.09 -13.24
N THR A 1011 17.90 27.58 -12.68
CA THR A 1011 19.24 28.13 -12.89
C THR A 1011 19.78 27.59 -14.22
N ILE A 1012 19.78 28.42 -15.27
CA ILE A 1012 20.24 28.00 -16.60
C ILE A 1012 21.72 28.36 -16.80
N GLU A 1013 22.17 29.52 -16.30
CA GLU A 1013 23.58 29.93 -16.23
C GLU A 1013 23.72 31.13 -15.27
N TRP A 1014 24.75 31.16 -14.42
CA TRP A 1014 25.02 32.32 -13.52
C TRP A 1014 25.23 33.64 -14.27
N ARG A 1015 25.55 33.56 -15.58
CA ARG A 1015 25.81 34.69 -16.48
C ARG A 1015 24.55 35.25 -17.17
N CYS A 1016 23.40 34.61 -17.00
CA CYS A 1016 22.15 35.00 -17.67
C CYS A 1016 21.11 35.45 -16.63
N PRO A 1017 21.13 36.72 -16.20
CA PRO A 1017 20.23 37.22 -15.17
C PRO A 1017 18.78 37.27 -15.67
N TYR A 1018 17.84 37.15 -14.72
CA TYR A 1018 16.43 37.43 -14.94
C TYR A 1018 16.16 38.91 -14.62
N ARG A 1019 15.27 39.55 -15.37
CA ARG A 1019 14.76 40.90 -15.10
C ARG A 1019 13.29 40.81 -14.71
N ALA A 1020 12.91 41.46 -13.62
CA ALA A 1020 11.51 41.61 -13.23
C ALA A 1020 11.04 43.04 -13.57
N ILE A 1021 10.01 43.19 -14.39
CA ILE A 1021 9.35 44.48 -14.67
C ILE A 1021 7.84 44.28 -14.54
N ASN A 1022 7.17 45.07 -13.71
CA ASN A 1022 5.70 45.04 -13.53
C ASN A 1022 5.11 43.64 -13.28
N GLY A 1023 5.84 42.76 -12.58
CA GLY A 1023 5.43 41.39 -12.29
C GLY A 1023 5.79 40.36 -13.36
N GLU A 1024 6.32 40.77 -14.51
CA GLU A 1024 6.85 39.88 -15.54
C GLU A 1024 8.35 39.63 -15.30
N ILE A 1025 8.73 38.37 -15.13
CA ILE A 1025 10.13 37.94 -15.00
C ILE A 1025 10.60 37.40 -16.34
N THR A 1026 11.37 38.20 -17.07
CA THR A 1026 11.93 37.83 -18.38
C THR A 1026 13.41 37.53 -18.29
N ARG A 1027 13.88 36.62 -19.14
CA ARG A 1027 15.31 36.36 -19.30
C ARG A 1027 15.97 37.53 -20.02
N ILE A 1028 17.06 38.07 -19.47
CA ILE A 1028 17.89 39.02 -20.21
C ILE A 1028 18.72 38.23 -21.22
N LYS A 1029 18.28 38.21 -22.49
CA LYS A 1029 19.18 37.81 -23.58
C LYS A 1029 20.28 38.87 -23.66
N ARG A 1030 21.54 38.49 -23.44
CA ARG A 1030 22.66 39.33 -23.87
C ARG A 1030 22.67 39.29 -25.39
N GLU A 1031 22.54 40.45 -26.03
CA GLU A 1031 22.98 40.61 -27.42
C GLU A 1031 24.50 40.35 -27.43
N GLY A 1032 24.93 39.51 -28.37
CA GLY A 1032 26.29 38.97 -28.46
C GLY A 1032 27.32 40.02 -28.83
#